data_AF-A0A6J7RDE5-F1
#
_entry.id   AF-A0A6J7RDE5-F1
#
_cell.length_a   1.000
_cell.length_b   1.000
_cell.length_c   1.000
_cell.angle_alpha   90.00
_cell.angle_beta   90.00
_cell.angle_gamma   90.00
#
_symmetry.space_group_name_H-M   'P 1'
#
loop_
_entity.id
_entity.type
_entity.pdbx_description
1 polymer ?
#
loop_
_entity_poly.entity_id
_entity_poly.type
_entity_poly.pdbx_seq_one_letter_code
_entity_poly.pdbx_strand_id
1 'polypeptide(L)'
;MRSESGGNSMKQQIQASVELATTWLFAEQKASGEFPSYASSLLEAPNWQPDSVNFVTALTSLALQGLDLPAAVAMQERAAQYLLGEREGAGLWRYWAKAAELHDYTPPDADDTACCSLAVGSSAGTANQRVLLANRDPQGRFYTWMLPRPEVRSLAYRWQLRSERSTSTRSRRVELWQNSEASPSDVDVTVNANVIRYLGPNLAPASAIEWVASVVEEGTEVEEDHWYRSRTSLYRSIAVSAREGIERFAGLRSLIISRLVDMAAADEFRSDLELADALRVLRLFDAARQDCANLAEMLLQRQLPEGCWERAVCYFGGPQESFGWASEALCTATAIGALHEIDLGSFGNVAVRPLSEIPVKGAKVVPAPLREIVGVKDPAVAQALARDGFVRLGVVLSEEEVARGQEIFAEAARRMNHPIGDAWFHTILIPEEDVRTFINEELEVLLAPKIAEVIDQEQLELMRLDFSVKPPSTLDEPGPHQDYAIVDEQIATSIYAWIPLVDMDEFNGTLHVVPGSHRYTNLIRSLHVPSTFNEVLNSVRAAGLRFDCVAGELILMVSGIIHYSPHNSSDQVRLAAHGILAPSKIPLQFYFADDQTPEGKVECYEFDLEGYVHQLHQGRPDPSVKPTQIVDRPPQSMTPARFFAGREATKDAQGQYSSGSEARSASELTEQ
;
A
#
# COMPACT_ATOMS: atom_id res chain seq x y z
N MET A 1 36.34 20.19 2.35
CA MET A 1 35.16 19.62 3.04
C MET A 1 34.26 19.10 1.93
N ARG A 2 34.13 17.77 1.80
CA ARG A 2 33.25 17.15 0.81
C ARG A 2 31.84 17.14 1.39
N SER A 3 30.89 17.74 0.68
CA SER A 3 29.47 17.70 1.00
C SER A 3 28.91 16.33 0.60
N GLU A 4 28.23 15.68 1.54
CA GLU A 4 27.51 14.43 1.38
C GLU A 4 26.29 14.65 0.48
N SER A 5 26.25 13.96 -0.66
CA SER A 5 25.08 13.84 -1.53
C SER A 5 24.06 12.91 -0.87
N GLY A 6 22.89 13.44 -0.48
CA GLY A 6 21.85 12.74 0.27
C GLY A 6 21.14 11.65 -0.53
N GLY A 7 21.55 10.40 -0.33
CA GLY A 7 20.68 9.24 -0.56
C GLY A 7 19.73 9.07 0.62
N ASN A 8 18.46 8.76 0.37
CA ASN A 8 17.50 8.48 1.43
C ASN A 8 17.99 7.26 2.22
N SER A 9 18.35 7.46 3.48
CA SER A 9 18.81 6.40 4.38
C SER A 9 17.72 5.35 4.58
N MET A 10 18.10 4.08 4.79
CA MET A 10 17.17 2.99 5.12
C MET A 10 16.22 3.36 6.29
N LYS A 11 16.71 4.17 7.22
CA LYS A 11 15.91 4.73 8.32
C LYS A 11 14.73 5.59 7.82
N GLN A 12 14.93 6.44 6.82
CA GLN A 12 13.86 7.26 6.23
C GLN A 12 12.84 6.39 5.48
N GLN A 13 13.29 5.34 4.78
CA GLN A 13 12.40 4.38 4.12
C GLN A 13 11.52 3.63 5.13
N ILE A 14 12.11 3.18 6.24
CA ILE A 14 11.39 2.53 7.33
C ILE A 14 10.35 3.46 7.94
N GLN A 15 10.72 4.71 8.18
CA GLN A 15 9.80 5.69 8.73
C GLN A 15 8.59 5.93 7.80
N ALA A 16 8.83 6.18 6.51
CA ALA A 16 7.75 6.36 5.54
C ALA A 16 6.88 5.10 5.41
N SER A 17 7.50 3.92 5.39
CA SER A 17 6.81 2.62 5.35
C SER A 17 5.88 2.44 6.55
N VAL A 18 6.37 2.72 7.77
CA VAL A 18 5.58 2.62 9.00
C VAL A 18 4.44 3.64 9.03
N GLU A 19 4.66 4.87 8.55
CA GLU A 19 3.64 5.92 8.48
C GLU A 19 2.50 5.53 7.53
N LEU A 20 2.82 5.03 6.34
CA LEU A 20 1.83 4.54 5.36
C LEU A 20 1.03 3.35 5.94
N ALA A 21 1.75 2.36 6.48
CA ALA A 21 1.13 1.18 7.08
C ALA A 21 0.20 1.52 8.23
N THR A 22 0.61 2.46 9.09
CA THR A 22 -0.19 2.91 10.23
C THR A 22 -1.44 3.64 9.78
N THR A 23 -1.34 4.47 8.75
CA THR A 23 -2.47 5.20 8.15
C THR A 23 -3.48 4.23 7.56
N TRP A 24 -3.02 3.27 6.76
CA TRP A 24 -3.86 2.23 6.17
C TRP A 24 -4.56 1.40 7.26
N LEU A 25 -3.80 0.89 8.24
CA LEU A 25 -4.36 0.04 9.29
C LEU A 25 -5.40 0.76 10.15
N PHE A 26 -5.20 2.06 10.38
CA PHE A 26 -6.15 2.90 11.09
C PHE A 26 -7.48 3.04 10.34
N ALA A 27 -7.44 3.15 9.00
CA ALA A 27 -8.63 3.24 8.16
C ALA A 27 -9.39 1.90 8.09
N GLU A 28 -8.69 0.77 8.15
CA GLU A 28 -9.27 -0.57 8.06
C GLU A 28 -9.89 -1.08 9.37
N GLN A 29 -9.51 -0.51 10.52
CA GLN A 29 -10.14 -0.91 11.78
C GLN A 29 -11.63 -0.51 11.77
N LYS A 30 -12.51 -1.49 12.02
CA LYS A 30 -13.96 -1.26 12.01
C LYS A 30 -14.35 -0.28 13.12
N ALA A 31 -15.47 0.42 12.93
CA ALA A 31 -16.02 1.33 13.93
C ALA A 31 -16.32 0.66 15.30
N SER A 32 -16.53 -0.67 15.32
CA SER A 32 -16.67 -1.45 16.54
C SER A 32 -15.36 -1.57 17.36
N GLY A 33 -14.21 -1.32 16.76
CA GLY A 33 -12.88 -1.58 17.30
C GLY A 33 -12.27 -2.91 16.85
N GLU A 34 -13.04 -3.75 16.15
CA GLU A 34 -12.58 -5.02 15.58
C GLU A 34 -11.64 -4.80 14.38
N PHE A 35 -10.63 -5.66 14.24
CA PHE A 35 -9.81 -5.71 13.02
C PHE A 35 -10.34 -6.74 12.02
N PRO A 36 -10.27 -6.46 10.70
CA PRO A 36 -10.72 -7.38 9.67
C PRO A 36 -10.01 -8.75 9.70
N SER A 37 -10.79 -9.80 9.54
CA SER A 37 -10.34 -11.18 9.37
C SER A 37 -11.20 -11.87 8.32
N TYR A 38 -10.59 -12.85 7.65
CA TYR A 38 -11.21 -13.58 6.56
C TYR A 38 -10.95 -15.07 6.73
N ALA A 39 -11.88 -15.89 6.24
CA ALA A 39 -11.79 -17.34 6.26
C ALA A 39 -11.94 -17.90 4.84
N SER A 40 -11.23 -18.99 4.53
CA SER A 40 -11.38 -19.69 3.26
C SER A 40 -10.98 -21.15 3.36
N SER A 41 -11.62 -21.99 2.54
CA SER A 41 -11.04 -23.27 2.13
C SER A 41 -9.73 -23.02 1.39
N LEU A 42 -8.74 -23.88 1.62
CA LEU A 42 -7.42 -23.85 0.99
C LEU A 42 -7.19 -25.06 0.07
N LEU A 43 -8.20 -25.93 -0.07
CA LEU A 43 -8.16 -27.06 -1.02
C LEU A 43 -8.21 -26.62 -2.49
N GLU A 44 -8.71 -25.40 -2.73
CA GLU A 44 -8.79 -24.75 -4.02
C GLU A 44 -8.21 -23.33 -3.92
N ALA A 45 -8.26 -22.55 -5.01
CA ALA A 45 -7.88 -21.14 -4.96
C ALA A 45 -8.72 -20.42 -3.88
N PRO A 46 -8.08 -19.75 -2.89
CA PRO A 46 -8.80 -19.18 -1.76
C PRO A 46 -9.85 -18.16 -2.19
N ASN A 47 -11.05 -18.30 -1.63
CA ASN A 47 -12.16 -17.35 -1.76
C ASN A 47 -12.46 -16.77 -0.38
N TRP A 48 -11.73 -15.71 -0.03
CA TRP A 48 -11.78 -15.06 1.28
C TRP A 48 -13.16 -14.50 1.60
N GLN A 49 -13.82 -15.07 2.61
CA GLN A 49 -15.07 -14.57 3.17
C GLN A 49 -14.78 -13.83 4.47
N PRO A 50 -15.36 -12.64 4.71
CA PRO A 50 -15.25 -11.98 6.00
C PRO A 50 -15.74 -12.90 7.13
N ASP A 51 -14.95 -13.04 8.18
CA ASP A 51 -15.30 -13.79 9.38
C ASP A 51 -14.89 -12.99 10.61
N SER A 52 -15.67 -13.04 11.69
CA SER A 52 -15.46 -12.19 12.86
C SER A 52 -14.93 -13.00 14.03
N VAL A 53 -13.64 -12.85 14.29
CA VAL A 53 -12.89 -13.68 15.25
C VAL A 53 -12.13 -12.79 16.22
N ASN A 54 -12.30 -13.06 17.51
CA ASN A 54 -11.70 -12.26 18.57
C ASN A 54 -10.17 -12.35 18.52
N PHE A 55 -9.69 -13.53 18.15
CA PHE A 55 -8.29 -13.87 18.11
C PHE A 55 -7.45 -12.93 17.23
N VAL A 56 -7.88 -12.67 15.99
CA VAL A 56 -7.16 -11.76 15.06
C VAL A 56 -7.11 -10.35 15.64
N THR A 57 -8.22 -9.86 16.20
CA THR A 57 -8.23 -8.52 16.81
C THR A 57 -7.26 -8.44 18.00
N ALA A 58 -7.18 -9.49 18.82
CA ALA A 58 -6.23 -9.55 19.93
C ALA A 58 -4.78 -9.56 19.45
N LEU A 59 -4.43 -10.40 18.48
CA LEU A 59 -3.07 -10.45 17.94
C LEU A 59 -2.66 -9.14 17.26
N THR A 60 -3.54 -8.53 16.47
CA THR A 60 -3.28 -7.24 15.82
C THR A 60 -3.04 -6.15 16.84
N SER A 61 -3.85 -6.11 17.92
CA SER A 61 -3.61 -5.20 19.04
C SER A 61 -2.26 -5.46 19.72
N LEU A 62 -1.91 -6.72 19.98
CA LEU A 62 -0.63 -7.08 20.61
C LEU A 62 0.59 -6.73 19.74
N ALA A 63 0.47 -6.82 18.42
CA ALA A 63 1.53 -6.43 17.48
C ALA A 63 1.84 -4.92 17.53
N LEU A 64 0.84 -4.09 17.84
CA LEU A 64 0.96 -2.65 18.03
C LEU A 64 1.42 -2.23 19.45
N GLN A 65 1.61 -3.18 20.36
CA GLN A 65 1.85 -2.88 21.77
C GLN A 65 3.23 -2.29 22.02
N GLY A 66 3.24 -1.17 22.75
CA GLY A 66 4.45 -0.48 23.16
C GLY A 66 5.09 0.36 22.07
N LEU A 67 4.38 0.64 20.98
CA LEU A 67 4.83 1.57 19.93
C LEU A 67 4.46 3.01 20.32
N ASP A 68 5.40 3.94 20.14
CA ASP A 68 5.16 5.37 20.40
C ASP A 68 4.54 6.06 19.17
N LEU A 69 3.40 5.53 18.73
CA LEU A 69 2.64 6.05 17.60
C LEU A 69 1.21 6.38 18.07
N PRO A 70 0.76 7.65 18.03
CA PRO A 70 -0.58 8.03 18.51
C PRO A 70 -1.72 7.24 17.86
N ALA A 71 -1.62 6.96 16.56
CA ALA A 71 -2.59 6.16 15.84
C ALA A 71 -2.61 4.69 16.31
N ALA A 72 -1.45 4.11 16.61
CA ALA A 72 -1.36 2.75 17.15
C ALA A 72 -2.02 2.66 18.53
N VAL A 73 -1.73 3.61 19.42
CA VAL A 73 -2.36 3.70 20.76
C VAL A 73 -3.89 3.79 20.63
N ALA A 74 -4.39 4.68 19.77
CA ALA A 74 -5.84 4.83 19.55
C ALA A 74 -6.48 3.53 19.00
N MET A 75 -5.82 2.85 18.08
CA MET A 75 -6.28 1.57 17.55
C MET A 75 -6.34 0.49 18.64
N GLN A 76 -5.32 0.40 19.48
CA GLN A 76 -5.27 -0.54 20.60
C GLN A 76 -6.37 -0.28 21.63
N GLU A 77 -6.64 0.98 21.97
CA GLU A 77 -7.70 1.34 22.90
C GLU A 77 -9.08 0.89 22.39
N ARG A 78 -9.37 1.12 21.10
CA ARG A 78 -10.62 0.65 20.47
C ARG A 78 -10.69 -0.87 20.44
N ALA A 79 -9.60 -1.56 20.08
CA ALA A 79 -9.55 -3.02 20.08
C ALA A 79 -9.73 -3.60 21.49
N ALA A 80 -9.12 -3.00 22.52
CA ALA A 80 -9.28 -3.41 23.91
C ALA A 80 -10.72 -3.22 24.39
N GLN A 81 -11.40 -2.12 24.01
CA GLN A 81 -12.82 -1.91 24.32
C GLN A 81 -13.72 -2.95 23.64
N TYR A 82 -13.47 -3.23 22.35
CA TYR A 82 -14.16 -4.29 21.62
C TYR A 82 -14.00 -5.64 22.33
N LEU A 83 -12.77 -6.09 22.57
CA LEU A 83 -12.46 -7.38 23.21
C LEU A 83 -13.03 -7.46 24.64
N LEU A 84 -13.03 -6.36 25.40
CA LEU A 84 -13.67 -6.33 26.71
C LEU A 84 -15.18 -6.56 26.63
N GLY A 85 -15.82 -6.07 25.57
CA GLY A 85 -17.22 -6.34 25.23
C GLY A 85 -17.47 -7.82 24.87
N GLU A 86 -16.48 -8.48 24.26
CA GLU A 86 -16.52 -9.90 23.87
C GLU A 86 -16.29 -10.87 25.03
N ARG A 87 -15.81 -10.37 26.18
CA ARG A 87 -15.51 -11.15 27.37
C ARG A 87 -16.72 -11.93 27.91
N GLU A 88 -16.49 -13.18 28.30
CA GLU A 88 -17.44 -14.04 29.01
C GLU A 88 -17.14 -14.13 30.52
N GLY A 89 -17.96 -14.91 31.23
CA GLY A 89 -17.77 -15.17 32.66
C GLY A 89 -16.35 -15.65 32.99
N ALA A 90 -15.80 -15.17 34.10
CA ALA A 90 -14.42 -15.39 34.54
C ALA A 90 -13.31 -14.75 33.69
N GLY A 91 -13.63 -13.92 32.71
CA GLY A 91 -12.62 -13.36 31.81
C GLY A 91 -12.15 -14.39 30.79
N LEU A 92 -13.08 -15.20 30.28
CA LEU A 92 -12.81 -16.15 29.20
C LEU A 92 -13.23 -15.51 27.88
N TRP A 93 -12.59 -15.97 26.81
CA TRP A 93 -12.94 -15.61 25.44
C TRP A 93 -13.14 -16.88 24.62
N ARG A 94 -13.96 -16.75 23.58
CA ARG A 94 -14.13 -17.72 22.52
C ARG A 94 -13.50 -17.18 21.26
N TYR A 95 -13.15 -18.13 20.40
CA TYR A 95 -12.66 -17.89 19.05
C TYR A 95 -13.53 -16.90 18.24
N TRP A 96 -14.82 -17.18 18.04
CA TRP A 96 -15.72 -16.29 17.31
C TRP A 96 -16.35 -15.20 18.18
N ALA A 97 -16.56 -14.03 17.57
CA ALA A 97 -17.27 -12.91 18.17
C ALA A 97 -18.72 -13.28 18.55
N LYS A 98 -19.28 -12.61 19.56
CA LYS A 98 -20.65 -12.82 20.08
C LYS A 98 -21.74 -12.66 19.03
N ALA A 99 -21.50 -11.80 18.05
CA ALA A 99 -22.44 -11.56 16.96
C ALA A 99 -22.37 -12.64 15.86
N ALA A 100 -21.32 -13.46 15.82
CA ALA A 100 -21.15 -14.49 14.81
C ALA A 100 -22.11 -15.66 15.04
N GLU A 101 -22.65 -16.23 13.95
CA GLU A 101 -23.53 -17.40 14.02
C GLU A 101 -22.83 -18.60 14.69
N LEU A 102 -21.52 -18.70 14.49
CA LEU A 102 -20.66 -19.76 15.03
C LEU A 102 -20.12 -19.45 16.44
N HIS A 103 -20.56 -18.37 17.11
CA HIS A 103 -20.05 -17.98 18.44
C HIS A 103 -19.98 -19.15 19.44
N ASP A 104 -21.03 -19.97 19.50
CA ASP A 104 -21.13 -21.10 20.41
C ASP A 104 -20.61 -22.43 19.84
N TYR A 105 -20.04 -22.43 18.62
CA TYR A 105 -19.53 -23.63 17.95
C TYR A 105 -18.30 -24.21 18.67
N THR A 106 -17.35 -23.35 19.04
CA THR A 106 -16.18 -23.72 19.87
C THR A 106 -16.42 -23.41 21.35
N PRO A 107 -15.82 -24.18 22.27
CA PRO A 107 -15.75 -23.78 23.68
C PRO A 107 -14.82 -22.57 23.84
N PRO A 108 -14.86 -21.88 24.99
CA PRO A 108 -13.78 -20.98 25.34
C PRO A 108 -12.47 -21.76 25.35
N ASP A 109 -11.41 -21.15 24.86
CA ASP A 109 -10.12 -21.80 24.71
C ASP A 109 -9.02 -20.97 25.38
N ALA A 110 -7.90 -21.64 25.63
CA ALA A 110 -6.78 -21.11 26.37
C ALA A 110 -6.04 -20.01 25.61
N ASP A 111 -6.01 -20.08 24.28
CA ASP A 111 -5.23 -19.19 23.44
C ASP A 111 -5.91 -17.82 23.28
N ASP A 112 -7.17 -17.85 22.85
CA ASP A 112 -8.04 -16.67 22.80
C ASP A 112 -8.11 -15.99 24.16
N THR A 113 -8.30 -16.77 25.23
CA THR A 113 -8.35 -16.22 26.58
C THR A 113 -7.03 -15.54 26.96
N ALA A 114 -5.88 -16.13 26.66
CA ALA A 114 -4.58 -15.56 26.99
C ALA A 114 -4.29 -14.28 26.17
N CYS A 115 -4.44 -14.37 24.85
CA CYS A 115 -4.15 -13.26 23.93
C CYS A 115 -5.12 -12.09 24.11
N CYS A 116 -6.43 -12.34 24.25
CA CYS A 116 -7.40 -11.29 24.53
C CYS A 116 -7.13 -10.63 25.89
N SER A 117 -6.71 -11.40 26.90
CA SER A 117 -6.37 -10.83 28.21
C SER A 117 -5.14 -9.93 28.15
N LEU A 118 -4.12 -10.32 27.38
CA LEU A 118 -2.94 -9.48 27.14
C LEU A 118 -3.33 -8.19 26.41
N ALA A 119 -4.19 -8.29 25.38
CA ALA A 119 -4.62 -7.14 24.57
C ALA A 119 -5.50 -6.15 25.37
N VAL A 120 -6.36 -6.65 26.25
CA VAL A 120 -7.23 -5.84 27.12
C VAL A 120 -6.46 -5.28 28.33
N GLY A 121 -5.37 -5.93 28.73
CA GLY A 121 -4.53 -5.54 29.87
C GLY A 121 -5.24 -5.71 31.22
N SER A 122 -4.98 -4.81 32.17
CA SER A 122 -5.46 -4.93 33.56
C SER A 122 -6.99 -5.07 33.69
N SER A 123 -7.75 -4.50 32.74
CA SER A 123 -9.21 -4.57 32.67
C SER A 123 -9.76 -5.99 32.43
N ALA A 124 -8.92 -6.92 31.95
CA ALA A 124 -9.28 -8.32 31.78
C ALA A 124 -9.62 -8.98 33.13
N GLY A 125 -8.97 -8.53 34.21
CA GLY A 125 -8.97 -9.20 35.51
C GLY A 125 -8.07 -10.45 35.50
N THR A 126 -8.01 -11.15 36.65
CA THR A 126 -7.11 -12.31 36.85
C THR A 126 -7.86 -13.61 37.16
N ALA A 127 -9.19 -13.61 37.05
CA ALA A 127 -10.01 -14.78 37.37
C ALA A 127 -9.74 -15.96 36.43
N ASN A 128 -9.48 -15.68 35.15
CA ASN A 128 -9.13 -16.63 34.11
C ASN A 128 -7.78 -17.31 34.34
N GLN A 129 -6.81 -16.66 34.99
CA GLN A 129 -5.52 -17.28 35.33
C GLN A 129 -5.72 -18.56 36.17
N ARG A 130 -6.69 -18.55 37.11
CA ARG A 130 -7.04 -19.74 37.89
C ARG A 130 -7.71 -20.83 37.07
N VAL A 131 -8.45 -20.44 36.03
CA VAL A 131 -9.11 -21.38 35.10
C VAL A 131 -8.05 -22.02 34.20
N LEU A 132 -7.16 -21.22 33.61
CA LEU A 132 -6.01 -21.68 32.81
C LEU A 132 -5.12 -22.64 33.61
N LEU A 133 -4.71 -22.27 34.83
CA LEU A 133 -3.92 -23.14 35.72
C LEU A 133 -4.63 -24.44 36.09
N ALA A 134 -5.96 -24.49 36.01
CA ALA A 134 -6.72 -25.73 36.21
C ALA A 134 -6.93 -26.52 34.91
N ASN A 135 -6.78 -25.90 33.73
CA ASN A 135 -6.94 -26.50 32.41
C ASN A 135 -5.65 -27.18 31.91
N ARG A 136 -5.06 -28.06 32.73
CA ARG A 136 -3.81 -28.74 32.39
C ARG A 136 -3.96 -30.24 32.27
N ASP A 137 -3.16 -30.82 31.39
CA ASP A 137 -2.97 -32.25 31.28
C ASP A 137 -2.11 -32.80 32.44
N PRO A 138 -1.98 -34.13 32.60
CA PRO A 138 -1.17 -34.73 33.65
C PRO A 138 0.33 -34.39 33.56
N GLN A 139 0.83 -33.98 32.40
CA GLN A 139 2.21 -33.54 32.18
C GLN A 139 2.40 -32.07 32.56
N GLY A 140 1.32 -31.36 32.90
CA GLY A 140 1.33 -29.96 33.31
C GLY A 140 1.33 -28.98 32.14
N ARG A 141 1.05 -29.44 30.92
CA ARG A 141 0.80 -28.63 29.72
C ARG A 141 -0.66 -28.17 29.70
N PHE A 142 -0.96 -27.10 29.01
CA PHE A 142 -2.33 -26.58 28.89
C PHE A 142 -3.07 -27.25 27.75
N TYR A 143 -4.32 -27.65 28.00
CA TYR A 143 -5.23 -28.00 26.93
C TYR A 143 -5.66 -26.74 26.18
N THR A 144 -5.86 -26.84 24.87
CA THR A 144 -6.43 -25.76 24.06
C THR A 144 -7.86 -25.45 24.53
N TRP A 145 -8.72 -26.47 24.55
CA TRP A 145 -10.14 -26.27 24.85
C TRP A 145 -10.45 -26.31 26.35
N MET A 146 -11.17 -25.32 26.87
CA MET A 146 -11.64 -25.29 28.26
C MET A 146 -12.94 -26.07 28.41
N LEU A 147 -12.80 -27.36 28.77
CA LEU A 147 -13.93 -28.28 28.87
C LEU A 147 -14.15 -28.78 30.31
N PRO A 148 -15.39 -29.14 30.70
CA PRO A 148 -15.64 -29.80 31.97
C PRO A 148 -14.93 -31.15 32.07
N ARG A 149 -13.89 -31.23 32.91
CA ARG A 149 -13.07 -32.42 33.10
C ARG A 149 -13.33 -33.05 34.48
N PRO A 150 -13.64 -34.35 34.58
CA PRO A 150 -13.86 -35.04 35.86
C PRO A 150 -12.68 -34.92 36.84
N GLU A 151 -11.46 -35.02 36.30
CA GLU A 151 -10.18 -34.95 37.00
C GLU A 151 -9.88 -33.56 37.59
N VAL A 152 -10.43 -32.49 37.00
CA VAL A 152 -10.24 -31.13 37.51
C VAL A 152 -11.15 -30.89 38.71
N ARG A 153 -10.55 -30.78 39.90
CA ARG A 153 -11.25 -30.60 41.19
C ARG A 153 -11.57 -29.15 41.54
N SER A 154 -11.04 -28.19 40.79
CA SER A 154 -11.26 -26.76 41.04
C SER A 154 -12.75 -26.40 40.94
N LEU A 155 -13.33 -25.92 42.05
CA LEU A 155 -14.71 -25.45 42.09
C LEU A 155 -14.93 -24.24 41.17
N ALA A 156 -13.96 -23.33 41.13
CA ALA A 156 -13.99 -22.17 40.23
C ALA A 156 -14.05 -22.62 38.77
N TYR A 157 -13.17 -23.54 38.36
CA TYR A 157 -13.17 -24.10 37.00
C TYR A 157 -14.52 -24.73 36.63
N ARG A 158 -15.05 -25.59 37.52
CA ARG A 158 -16.33 -26.28 37.31
C ARG A 158 -17.53 -25.33 37.24
N TRP A 159 -17.50 -24.24 37.99
CA TRP A 159 -18.57 -23.25 38.00
C TRP A 159 -18.56 -22.42 36.74
N GLN A 160 -17.38 -21.99 36.28
CA GLN A 160 -17.27 -21.13 35.10
C GLN A 160 -17.63 -21.88 33.82
N LEU A 161 -17.27 -23.16 33.71
CA LEU A 161 -17.62 -24.01 32.58
C LEU A 161 -18.97 -24.73 32.74
N ARG A 162 -19.89 -24.20 33.54
CA ARG A 162 -21.21 -24.83 33.74
C ARG A 162 -22.10 -24.77 32.50
N SER A 163 -21.97 -23.73 31.67
CA SER A 163 -22.70 -23.57 30.40
C SER A 163 -22.37 -24.71 29.43
N GLU A 164 -21.12 -25.17 29.43
CA GLU A 164 -20.64 -26.32 28.65
C GLU A 164 -21.30 -27.66 29.01
N ARG A 165 -22.12 -27.70 30.08
CA ARG A 165 -22.88 -28.89 30.50
C ARG A 165 -24.30 -28.93 29.94
N SER A 166 -24.76 -27.84 29.33
CA SER A 166 -26.09 -27.80 28.72
C SER A 166 -26.20 -28.81 27.57
N THR A 167 -27.41 -29.31 27.31
CA THR A 167 -27.63 -30.27 26.21
C THR A 167 -27.30 -29.65 24.85
N SER A 168 -27.70 -28.39 24.63
CA SER A 168 -27.44 -27.67 23.36
C SER A 168 -25.94 -27.47 23.11
N THR A 169 -25.20 -27.00 24.11
CA THR A 169 -23.75 -26.79 23.98
C THR A 169 -23.02 -28.12 23.76
N ARG A 170 -23.41 -29.19 24.47
CA ARG A 170 -22.83 -30.52 24.25
C ARG A 170 -23.04 -31.03 22.82
N SER A 171 -24.22 -30.81 22.23
CA SER A 171 -24.46 -31.17 20.83
C SER A 171 -23.53 -30.41 19.88
N ARG A 172 -23.29 -29.10 20.12
CA ARG A 172 -22.30 -28.33 19.35
C ARG A 172 -20.89 -28.86 19.49
N ARG A 173 -20.47 -29.30 20.69
CA ARG A 173 -19.16 -29.94 20.88
C ARG A 173 -19.05 -31.25 20.09
N VAL A 174 -20.09 -32.08 20.10
CA VAL A 174 -20.11 -33.30 19.28
C VAL A 174 -19.95 -32.97 17.79
N GLU A 175 -20.65 -31.93 17.31
CA GLU A 175 -20.54 -31.45 15.94
C GLU A 175 -19.11 -30.98 15.60
N LEU A 176 -18.50 -30.17 16.48
CA LEU A 176 -17.12 -29.71 16.34
C LEU A 176 -16.14 -30.87 16.20
N TRP A 177 -16.17 -31.84 17.12
CA TRP A 177 -15.23 -32.97 17.10
C TRP A 177 -15.47 -33.95 15.95
N GLN A 178 -16.66 -33.95 15.34
CA GLN A 178 -16.99 -34.80 14.20
C GLN A 178 -16.63 -34.16 12.86
N ASN A 179 -16.71 -32.83 12.79
CA ASN A 179 -16.61 -32.08 11.53
C ASN A 179 -15.33 -31.25 11.41
N SER A 180 -14.44 -31.31 12.41
CA SER A 180 -13.14 -30.64 12.40
C SER A 180 -12.03 -31.59 12.81
N GLU A 181 -10.79 -31.12 12.67
CA GLU A 181 -9.60 -31.85 13.11
C GLU A 181 -9.34 -31.68 14.62
N ALA A 182 -10.18 -30.91 15.33
CA ALA A 182 -10.03 -30.65 16.75
C ALA A 182 -10.42 -31.86 17.61
N SER A 183 -9.70 -32.03 18.71
CA SER A 183 -9.95 -33.04 19.72
C SER A 183 -10.13 -32.43 21.11
N PRO A 184 -11.01 -32.99 21.97
CA PRO A 184 -11.16 -32.55 23.37
C PRO A 184 -9.87 -32.57 24.20
N SER A 185 -8.83 -33.28 23.75
CA SER A 185 -7.54 -33.42 24.43
C SER A 185 -6.41 -32.67 23.74
N ASP A 186 -6.69 -31.76 22.81
CA ASP A 186 -5.67 -30.99 22.11
C ASP A 186 -4.76 -30.25 23.10
N VAL A 187 -3.47 -30.41 22.88
CA VAL A 187 -2.38 -29.70 23.54
C VAL A 187 -1.46 -29.23 22.43
N ASP A 188 -1.27 -27.92 22.34
CA ASP A 188 -0.58 -27.27 21.24
C ASP A 188 0.56 -26.40 21.76
N VAL A 189 1.71 -26.42 21.10
CA VAL A 189 2.92 -25.74 21.58
C VAL A 189 2.78 -24.21 21.55
N THR A 190 2.18 -23.65 20.50
CA THR A 190 2.02 -22.20 20.33
C THR A 190 0.94 -21.67 21.28
N VAL A 191 -0.16 -22.40 21.46
CA VAL A 191 -1.16 -22.12 22.50
C VAL A 191 -0.51 -22.08 23.88
N ASN A 192 0.33 -23.08 24.21
CA ASN A 192 1.03 -23.11 25.49
C ASN A 192 2.00 -21.94 25.64
N ALA A 193 2.72 -21.56 24.59
CA ALA A 193 3.60 -20.39 24.61
C ALA A 193 2.83 -19.08 24.89
N ASN A 194 1.65 -18.90 24.28
CA ASN A 194 0.78 -17.74 24.53
C ASN A 194 0.21 -17.73 25.96
N VAL A 195 -0.20 -18.88 26.49
CA VAL A 195 -0.64 -19.00 27.89
C VAL A 195 0.51 -18.70 28.86
N ILE A 196 1.71 -19.20 28.59
CA ILE A 196 2.91 -18.91 29.40
C ILE A 196 3.20 -17.41 29.39
N ARG A 197 3.17 -16.76 28.22
CA ARG A 197 3.33 -15.31 28.08
C ARG A 197 2.32 -14.57 28.96
N TYR A 198 1.05 -14.95 28.91
CA TYR A 198 0.00 -14.32 29.72
C TYR A 198 0.18 -14.53 31.23
N LEU A 199 0.57 -15.73 31.65
CA LEU A 199 0.78 -16.05 33.08
C LEU A 199 2.06 -15.41 33.64
N GLY A 200 3.07 -15.20 32.79
CA GLY A 200 4.36 -14.65 33.16
C GLY A 200 5.19 -15.57 34.09
N PRO A 201 6.39 -15.13 34.49
CA PRO A 201 7.37 -15.97 35.20
C PRO A 201 6.93 -16.46 36.57
N ASN A 202 5.97 -15.77 37.20
CA ASN A 202 5.53 -16.09 38.55
C ASN A 202 4.43 -17.16 38.61
N LEU A 203 3.68 -17.36 37.52
CA LEU A 203 2.53 -18.28 37.49
C LEU A 203 2.70 -19.40 36.47
N ALA A 204 3.50 -19.20 35.41
CA ALA A 204 3.70 -20.20 34.37
C ALA A 204 4.32 -21.49 34.95
N PRO A 205 3.73 -22.68 34.71
CA PRO A 205 4.27 -23.94 35.20
C PRO A 205 5.61 -24.29 34.53
N ALA A 206 6.61 -24.67 35.33
CA ALA A 206 7.92 -25.07 34.83
C ALA A 206 7.87 -26.23 33.81
N SER A 207 6.93 -27.17 33.96
CA SER A 207 6.75 -28.28 33.02
C SER A 207 6.27 -27.85 31.64
N ALA A 208 5.39 -26.85 31.56
CA ALA A 208 4.92 -26.31 30.28
C ALA A 208 6.03 -25.50 29.59
N ILE A 209 6.77 -24.70 30.36
CA ILE A 209 7.94 -23.95 29.87
C ILE A 209 9.00 -24.91 29.31
N GLU A 210 9.31 -25.98 30.04
CA GLU A 210 10.31 -26.96 29.58
C GLU A 210 9.86 -27.68 28.31
N TRP A 211 8.59 -28.06 28.20
CA TRP A 211 8.08 -28.70 27.00
C TRP A 211 8.14 -27.79 25.77
N VAL A 212 7.71 -26.53 25.88
CA VAL A 212 7.82 -25.57 24.77
C VAL A 212 9.28 -25.40 24.34
N ALA A 213 10.20 -25.38 25.31
CA ALA A 213 11.63 -25.27 25.01
C ALA A 213 12.20 -26.53 24.34
N SER A 214 11.80 -27.73 24.77
CA SER A 214 12.25 -28.98 24.17
C SER A 214 11.77 -29.11 22.72
N VAL A 215 10.55 -28.68 22.41
CA VAL A 215 10.03 -28.67 21.02
C VAL A 215 10.90 -27.82 20.09
N VAL A 216 11.36 -26.65 20.56
CA VAL A 216 12.32 -25.83 19.79
C VAL A 216 13.67 -26.54 19.66
N GLU A 217 14.20 -27.12 20.73
CA GLU A 217 15.50 -27.81 20.68
C GLU A 217 15.48 -29.03 19.75
N GLU A 218 14.38 -29.78 19.75
CA GLU A 218 14.15 -30.95 18.90
C GLU A 218 13.84 -30.56 17.45
N GLY A 219 13.37 -29.34 17.20
CA GLY A 219 13.01 -28.84 15.87
C GLY A 219 11.69 -29.38 15.34
N THR A 220 10.76 -29.70 16.24
CA THR A 220 9.44 -30.28 15.96
C THR A 220 8.31 -29.24 16.04
N GLU A 221 8.64 -27.95 15.89
CA GLU A 221 7.69 -26.86 16.16
C GLU A 221 6.45 -26.88 15.27
N VAL A 222 6.58 -27.31 14.01
CA VAL A 222 5.46 -27.35 13.06
C VAL A 222 4.61 -28.62 13.25
N GLU A 223 5.21 -29.69 13.76
CA GLU A 223 4.56 -30.96 14.05
C GLU A 223 3.73 -30.90 15.34
N GLU A 224 4.22 -30.15 16.34
CA GLU A 224 3.58 -29.97 17.65
C GLU A 224 2.62 -28.75 17.70
N ASP A 225 2.44 -28.07 16.55
CA ASP A 225 1.53 -26.96 16.35
C ASP A 225 0.42 -27.36 15.37
N HIS A 226 -0.79 -27.49 15.87
CA HIS A 226 -1.98 -27.86 15.11
C HIS A 226 -2.62 -26.67 14.40
N TRP A 227 -2.42 -25.45 14.90
CA TRP A 227 -3.23 -24.28 14.53
C TRP A 227 -2.45 -23.27 13.70
N TYR A 228 -1.29 -22.80 14.13
CA TYR A 228 -0.52 -21.79 13.39
C TYR A 228 0.40 -22.45 12.37
N ARG A 229 0.93 -23.63 12.73
CA ARG A 229 1.93 -24.36 11.94
C ARG A 229 3.10 -23.47 11.52
N SER A 230 3.50 -22.52 12.37
CA SER A 230 4.45 -21.45 12.02
C SER A 230 5.51 -21.29 13.11
N ARG A 231 6.78 -21.52 12.74
CA ARG A 231 7.92 -21.38 13.65
C ARG A 231 8.04 -19.96 14.21
N THR A 232 7.83 -18.95 13.35
CA THR A 232 8.03 -17.55 13.71
C THR A 232 6.95 -17.05 14.69
N SER A 233 5.71 -17.53 14.56
CA SER A 233 4.63 -17.28 15.53
C SER A 233 4.99 -17.79 16.93
N LEU A 234 5.48 -19.03 17.03
CA LEU A 234 5.95 -19.62 18.29
C LEU A 234 7.13 -18.84 18.86
N TYR A 235 8.14 -18.56 18.02
CA TYR A 235 9.34 -17.83 18.41
C TYR A 235 9.03 -16.42 18.92
N ARG A 236 8.03 -15.73 18.35
CA ARG A 236 7.55 -14.43 18.85
C ARG A 236 7.11 -14.53 20.31
N SER A 237 6.27 -15.49 20.65
CA SER A 237 5.78 -15.63 22.02
C SER A 237 6.88 -16.06 23.00
N ILE A 238 7.82 -16.89 22.56
CA ILE A 238 9.03 -17.23 23.33
C ILE A 238 9.90 -16.00 23.57
N ALA A 239 10.17 -15.20 22.54
CA ALA A 239 11.05 -14.04 22.64
C ALA A 239 10.47 -12.94 23.55
N VAL A 240 9.16 -12.67 23.47
CA VAL A 240 8.48 -11.74 24.39
C VAL A 240 8.56 -12.27 25.83
N SER A 241 8.23 -13.53 26.05
CA SER A 241 8.26 -14.15 27.37
C SER A 241 9.68 -14.18 27.98
N ALA A 242 10.71 -14.37 27.15
CA ALA A 242 12.11 -14.29 27.57
C ALA A 242 12.47 -12.89 28.07
N ARG A 243 12.06 -11.83 27.36
CA ARG A 243 12.23 -10.43 27.79
C ARG A 243 11.48 -10.11 29.09
N GLU A 244 10.36 -10.79 29.31
CA GLU A 244 9.54 -10.67 30.52
C GLU A 244 10.02 -11.55 31.69
N GLY A 245 11.15 -12.26 31.53
CA GLY A 245 11.84 -12.95 32.63
C GLY A 245 11.71 -14.47 32.66
N ILE A 246 11.23 -15.11 31.58
CA ILE A 246 11.30 -16.58 31.46
C ILE A 246 12.70 -17.01 31.01
N GLU A 247 13.59 -17.25 31.97
CA GLU A 247 15.01 -17.59 31.73
C GLU A 247 15.22 -18.80 30.82
N ARG A 248 14.37 -19.82 30.91
CA ARG A 248 14.47 -21.02 30.05
C ARG A 248 14.31 -20.68 28.56
N PHE A 249 13.45 -19.72 28.25
CA PHE A 249 13.24 -19.21 26.89
C PHE A 249 14.37 -18.28 26.45
N ALA A 250 14.93 -17.49 27.37
CA ALA A 250 16.14 -16.71 27.08
C ALA A 250 17.31 -17.62 26.66
N GLY A 251 17.39 -18.83 27.20
CA GLY A 251 18.36 -19.85 26.81
C GLY A 251 18.24 -20.34 25.35
N LEU A 252 17.09 -20.16 24.70
CA LEU A 252 16.87 -20.56 23.29
C LEU A 252 17.34 -19.51 22.27
N ARG A 253 17.73 -18.32 22.75
CA ARG A 253 18.09 -17.15 21.93
C ARG A 253 19.01 -17.48 20.76
N SER A 254 20.15 -18.12 21.02
CA SER A 254 21.16 -18.39 19.98
C SER A 254 20.65 -19.38 18.93
N LEU A 255 19.90 -20.40 19.35
CA LEU A 255 19.32 -21.40 18.44
C LEU A 255 18.26 -20.75 17.53
N ILE A 256 17.36 -19.95 18.10
CA ILE A 256 16.30 -19.27 17.35
C ILE A 256 16.89 -18.25 16.37
N ILE A 257 17.84 -17.42 16.79
CA ILE A 257 18.51 -16.47 15.88
C ILE A 257 19.14 -17.21 14.71
N SER A 258 19.91 -18.28 14.97
CA SER A 258 20.55 -19.06 13.89
C SER A 258 19.53 -19.57 12.88
N ARG A 259 18.43 -20.16 13.35
CA ARG A 259 17.39 -20.69 12.46
C ARG A 259 16.71 -19.60 11.65
N LEU A 260 16.41 -18.44 12.24
CA LEU A 260 15.81 -17.32 11.50
C LEU A 260 16.74 -16.75 10.43
N VAL A 261 18.04 -16.68 10.72
CA VAL A 261 19.06 -16.26 9.74
C VAL A 261 19.18 -17.29 8.62
N ASP A 262 19.19 -18.59 8.96
CA ASP A 262 19.23 -19.67 7.96
C ASP A 262 17.98 -19.66 7.07
N MET A 263 16.78 -19.49 7.66
CA MET A 263 15.52 -19.35 6.93
C MET A 263 15.53 -18.14 5.99
N ALA A 264 16.07 -17.00 6.44
CA ALA A 264 16.19 -15.80 5.61
C ALA A 264 17.18 -16.00 4.45
N ALA A 265 18.32 -16.67 4.70
CA ALA A 265 19.30 -17.00 3.67
C ALA A 265 18.75 -17.97 2.61
N ALA A 266 17.82 -18.84 3.00
CA ALA A 266 17.15 -19.80 2.13
C ALA A 266 15.82 -19.31 1.52
N ASP A 267 15.37 -18.10 1.87
CA ASP A 267 14.05 -17.53 1.52
C ASP A 267 12.87 -18.48 1.83
N GLU A 268 12.89 -19.06 3.03
CA GLU A 268 11.92 -20.09 3.46
C GLU A 268 10.68 -19.52 4.17
N PHE A 269 10.51 -18.20 4.24
CA PHE A 269 9.31 -17.59 4.83
C PHE A 269 8.10 -17.76 3.90
N ARG A 270 7.01 -18.35 4.40
CA ARG A 270 5.80 -18.61 3.60
C ARG A 270 4.95 -17.38 3.36
N SER A 271 5.12 -16.34 4.16
CA SER A 271 4.34 -15.10 4.07
C SER A 271 5.07 -13.91 4.70
N ASP A 272 4.56 -12.72 4.42
CA ASP A 272 5.04 -11.47 5.02
C ASP A 272 4.81 -11.41 6.53
N LEU A 273 3.77 -12.11 7.03
CA LEU A 273 3.53 -12.26 8.47
C LEU A 273 4.68 -13.04 9.13
N GLU A 274 5.14 -14.13 8.52
CA GLU A 274 6.27 -14.90 9.05
C GLU A 274 7.57 -14.09 9.04
N LEU A 275 7.82 -13.34 7.97
CA LEU A 275 8.98 -12.46 7.84
C LEU A 275 8.96 -11.33 8.89
N ALA A 276 7.79 -10.70 9.09
CA ALA A 276 7.61 -9.65 10.09
C ALA A 276 7.82 -10.19 11.52
N ASP A 277 7.29 -11.38 11.82
CA ASP A 277 7.51 -12.05 13.11
C ASP A 277 8.99 -12.39 13.32
N ALA A 278 9.67 -12.90 12.28
CA ALA A 278 11.10 -13.18 12.35
C ALA A 278 11.91 -11.92 12.68
N LEU A 279 11.65 -10.81 11.98
CA LEU A 279 12.31 -9.53 12.27
C LEU A 279 12.04 -9.06 13.70
N ARG A 280 10.79 -9.17 14.16
CA ARG A 280 10.42 -8.82 15.54
C ARG A 280 11.16 -9.68 16.56
N VAL A 281 11.28 -10.98 16.33
CA VAL A 281 12.02 -11.91 17.19
C VAL A 281 13.50 -11.55 17.24
N LEU A 282 14.14 -11.27 16.09
CA LEU A 282 15.54 -10.84 16.05
C LEU A 282 15.77 -9.58 16.91
N ARG A 283 14.87 -8.60 16.84
CA ARG A 283 14.92 -7.40 17.71
C ARG A 283 14.72 -7.74 19.18
N LEU A 284 13.72 -8.56 19.50
CA LEU A 284 13.46 -9.00 20.88
C LEU A 284 14.61 -9.82 21.45
N PHE A 285 15.45 -10.43 20.62
CA PHE A 285 16.65 -11.12 21.06
C PHE A 285 17.94 -10.36 20.82
N ASP A 286 17.91 -9.04 20.58
CA ASP A 286 19.10 -8.22 20.34
C ASP A 286 20.07 -8.91 19.35
N ALA A 287 19.55 -9.43 18.24
CA ALA A 287 20.36 -10.07 17.22
C ALA A 287 21.32 -9.06 16.55
N ALA A 288 22.23 -9.54 15.71
CA ALA A 288 23.15 -8.63 15.03
C ALA A 288 22.38 -7.66 14.14
N ARG A 289 22.80 -6.39 14.13
CA ARG A 289 22.15 -5.34 13.33
C ARG A 289 22.05 -5.69 11.86
N GLN A 290 23.03 -6.42 11.32
CA GLN A 290 23.02 -6.86 9.92
C GLN A 290 21.89 -7.85 9.64
N ASP A 291 21.62 -8.79 10.55
CA ASP A 291 20.53 -9.76 10.39
C ASP A 291 19.18 -9.03 10.41
N CYS A 292 19.02 -8.10 11.36
CA CYS A 292 17.85 -7.23 11.42
C CYS A 292 17.69 -6.36 10.15
N ALA A 293 18.78 -5.82 9.61
CA ALA A 293 18.76 -5.03 8.38
C ALA A 293 18.33 -5.88 7.18
N ASN A 294 18.86 -7.11 7.05
CA ASN A 294 18.51 -8.00 5.94
C ASN A 294 17.00 -8.30 5.93
N LEU A 295 16.42 -8.68 7.06
CA LEU A 295 14.99 -8.96 7.14
C LEU A 295 14.13 -7.69 7.00
N ALA A 296 14.57 -6.56 7.54
CA ALA A 296 13.88 -5.28 7.35
C ALA A 296 13.86 -4.88 5.88
N GLU A 297 14.97 -5.05 5.15
CA GLU A 297 15.04 -4.79 3.72
C GLU A 297 14.09 -5.70 2.94
N MET A 298 14.09 -7.02 3.21
CA MET A 298 13.14 -7.95 2.60
C MET A 298 11.69 -7.53 2.87
N LEU A 299 11.37 -7.13 4.11
CA LEU A 299 10.02 -6.76 4.50
C LEU A 299 9.58 -5.45 3.81
N LEU A 300 10.46 -4.45 3.75
CA LEU A 300 10.20 -3.19 3.01
C LEU A 300 9.94 -3.44 1.52
N GLN A 301 10.70 -4.35 0.91
CA GLN A 301 10.53 -4.72 -0.51
C GLN A 301 9.19 -5.39 -0.80
N ARG A 302 8.56 -6.01 0.22
CA ARG A 302 7.27 -6.70 0.11
C ARG A 302 6.08 -5.84 0.52
N GLN A 303 6.31 -4.61 0.99
CA GLN A 303 5.20 -3.70 1.32
C GLN A 303 4.40 -3.37 0.06
N LEU A 304 3.08 -3.58 0.14
CA LEU A 304 2.15 -3.20 -0.91
C LEU A 304 2.03 -1.67 -0.98
N PRO A 305 1.77 -1.07 -2.15
CA PRO A 305 1.82 0.38 -2.26
C PRO A 305 0.72 1.13 -1.50
N GLU A 306 -0.34 0.45 -1.09
CA GLU A 306 -1.37 0.92 -0.15
C GLU A 306 -0.82 1.14 1.28
N GLY A 307 0.39 0.64 1.57
CA GLY A 307 1.04 0.69 2.87
C GLY A 307 0.90 -0.61 3.68
N CYS A 308 0.04 -1.53 3.28
CA CYS A 308 -0.13 -2.83 3.94
C CYS A 308 0.84 -3.90 3.42
N TRP A 309 0.77 -5.09 4.00
CA TRP A 309 1.41 -6.31 3.49
C TRP A 309 0.36 -7.32 3.07
N GLU A 310 0.75 -8.31 2.26
CA GLU A 310 -0.17 -9.27 1.69
C GLU A 310 -0.96 -10.03 2.77
N ARG A 311 -2.22 -10.32 2.47
CA ARG A 311 -3.08 -11.13 3.33
C ARG A 311 -2.45 -12.51 3.54
N ALA A 312 -1.99 -12.77 4.75
CA ALA A 312 -1.36 -14.02 5.14
C ALA A 312 -2.31 -14.88 5.99
N VAL A 313 -2.30 -16.20 5.76
CA VAL A 313 -2.94 -17.15 6.68
C VAL A 313 -2.24 -17.07 8.03
N CYS A 314 -3.02 -16.78 9.06
CA CYS A 314 -2.57 -16.59 10.43
C CYS A 314 -2.62 -17.92 11.21
N TYR A 315 -3.61 -18.76 10.90
CA TYR A 315 -3.81 -20.08 11.49
C TYR A 315 -4.86 -20.88 10.68
N PHE A 316 -4.89 -22.19 10.91
CA PHE A 316 -5.61 -23.21 10.14
C PHE A 316 -6.70 -23.89 10.98
N GLY A 317 -7.64 -24.55 10.29
CA GLY A 317 -8.66 -25.40 10.91
C GLY A 317 -8.12 -26.73 11.47
N GLY A 318 -6.82 -26.99 11.26
CA GLY A 318 -6.11 -28.16 11.74
C GLY A 318 -4.88 -28.51 10.88
N PRO A 319 -4.20 -29.62 11.21
CA PRO A 319 -2.94 -30.00 10.60
C PRO A 319 -2.98 -30.29 9.09
N GLN A 320 -4.16 -30.59 8.51
CA GLN A 320 -4.27 -30.77 7.06
C GLN A 320 -4.19 -29.46 6.27
N GLU A 321 -4.21 -28.30 6.93
CA GLU A 321 -4.18 -26.98 6.28
C GLU A 321 -5.28 -26.82 5.20
N SER A 322 -6.40 -27.53 5.36
CA SER A 322 -7.49 -27.56 4.37
C SER A 322 -8.39 -26.31 4.40
N PHE A 323 -8.33 -25.57 5.51
CA PHE A 323 -9.09 -24.35 5.76
C PHE A 323 -8.23 -23.42 6.62
N GLY A 324 -8.31 -22.12 6.40
CA GLY A 324 -7.53 -21.15 7.15
C GLY A 324 -8.19 -19.79 7.31
N TRP A 325 -7.70 -19.06 8.32
CA TRP A 325 -8.06 -17.68 8.57
C TRP A 325 -6.88 -16.77 8.29
N ALA A 326 -7.15 -15.66 7.64
CA ALA A 326 -6.14 -14.74 7.17
C ALA A 326 -6.51 -13.29 7.49
N SER A 327 -5.49 -12.45 7.64
CA SER A 327 -5.67 -11.02 7.91
C SER A 327 -4.45 -10.23 7.46
N GLU A 328 -4.66 -9.38 6.46
CA GLU A 328 -3.74 -8.31 6.08
C GLU A 328 -3.58 -7.27 7.20
N ALA A 329 -4.59 -7.08 8.05
CA ALA A 329 -4.51 -6.19 9.20
C ALA A 329 -3.51 -6.71 10.24
N LEU A 330 -3.55 -8.00 10.56
CA LEU A 330 -2.58 -8.63 11.45
C LEU A 330 -1.17 -8.61 10.85
N CYS A 331 -1.04 -8.94 9.55
CA CYS A 331 0.25 -8.90 8.86
C CYS A 331 0.86 -7.49 8.92
N THR A 332 0.07 -6.47 8.60
CA THR A 332 0.49 -5.06 8.59
C THR A 332 0.85 -4.57 9.99
N ALA A 333 0.04 -4.88 11.01
CA ALA A 333 0.36 -4.52 12.40
C ALA A 333 1.67 -5.17 12.88
N THR A 334 1.91 -6.43 12.49
CA THR A 334 3.14 -7.15 12.82
C THR A 334 4.34 -6.50 12.14
N ALA A 335 4.21 -6.11 10.87
CA ALA A 335 5.25 -5.40 10.13
C ALA A 335 5.55 -4.02 10.75
N ILE A 336 4.52 -3.25 11.11
CA ILE A 336 4.68 -1.98 11.85
C ILE A 336 5.47 -2.21 13.14
N GLY A 337 5.07 -3.19 13.97
CA GLY A 337 5.76 -3.50 15.21
C GLY A 337 7.19 -4.01 15.02
N ALA A 338 7.48 -4.65 13.89
CA ALA A 338 8.81 -5.13 13.54
C ALA A 338 9.73 -4.00 13.04
N LEU A 339 9.18 -3.02 12.32
CA LEU A 339 9.94 -1.93 11.67
C LEU A 339 10.07 -0.67 12.54
N HIS A 340 9.06 -0.32 13.34
CA HIS A 340 9.04 0.91 14.12
C HIS A 340 10.23 1.01 15.10
N GLU A 341 10.96 2.13 15.04
CA GLU A 341 12.15 2.44 15.84
C GLU A 341 13.25 1.36 15.81
N ILE A 342 13.38 0.64 14.69
CA ILE A 342 14.49 -0.30 14.55
C ILE A 342 15.83 0.44 14.46
N ASP A 343 16.74 0.19 15.41
CA ASP A 343 18.10 0.74 15.40
C ASP A 343 19.01 -0.13 14.54
N LEU A 344 19.15 0.29 13.29
CA LEU A 344 20.07 -0.29 12.32
C LEU A 344 21.46 0.38 12.36
N GLY A 345 21.63 1.50 13.07
CA GLY A 345 22.86 2.31 13.03
C GLY A 345 23.11 3.02 11.69
N SER A 346 24.20 3.79 11.59
CA SER A 346 24.67 4.37 10.34
C SER A 346 25.40 3.30 9.52
N PHE A 347 24.65 2.52 8.74
CA PHE A 347 25.22 1.75 7.66
C PHE A 347 25.73 2.73 6.60
N GLY A 348 27.03 3.05 6.67
CA GLY A 348 27.69 3.87 5.66
C GLY A 348 27.60 3.19 4.31
N ASN A 349 27.16 3.93 3.27
CA ASN A 349 27.13 3.57 1.85
C ASN A 349 27.64 2.15 1.56
N VAL A 350 26.82 1.16 1.89
CA VAL A 350 27.08 -0.22 1.45
C VAL A 350 26.66 -0.23 0.00
N ALA A 351 27.60 -0.61 -0.87
CA ALA A 351 27.43 -0.59 -2.30
C ALA A 351 26.09 -1.23 -2.70
N VAL A 352 25.21 -0.40 -3.26
CA VAL A 352 24.01 -0.81 -3.96
C VAL A 352 24.42 -1.88 -4.97
N ARG A 353 24.05 -3.14 -4.72
CA ARG A 353 23.89 -4.07 -5.84
C ARG A 353 22.66 -3.59 -6.60
N PRO A 354 22.77 -3.32 -7.91
CA PRO A 354 21.61 -2.92 -8.67
C PRO A 354 20.55 -4.02 -8.58
N LEU A 355 19.29 -3.61 -8.41
CA LEU A 355 18.07 -4.44 -8.45
C LEU A 355 17.87 -5.20 -9.78
N SER A 356 18.88 -5.23 -10.65
CA SER A 356 18.94 -6.06 -11.84
C SER A 356 19.40 -7.47 -11.46
N GLU A 357 18.47 -8.31 -11.01
CA GLU A 357 18.45 -9.77 -11.21
C GLU A 357 17.38 -10.40 -10.29
N ILE A 358 16.12 -10.00 -10.46
CA ILE A 358 15.02 -10.94 -10.23
C ILE A 358 14.94 -11.77 -11.52
N PRO A 359 15.17 -13.09 -11.50
CA PRO A 359 14.90 -13.92 -12.67
C PRO A 359 13.37 -13.98 -12.84
N VAL A 360 12.81 -13.03 -13.57
CA VAL A 360 11.44 -13.10 -14.08
C VAL A 360 11.43 -14.16 -15.18
N LYS A 361 11.24 -15.42 -14.79
CA LYS A 361 10.79 -16.44 -15.74
C LYS A 361 9.35 -16.08 -16.14
N GLY A 362 9.18 -15.45 -17.30
CA GLY A 362 7.94 -15.65 -18.07
C GLY A 362 7.24 -14.46 -18.73
N ALA A 363 7.80 -13.24 -18.79
CA ALA A 363 7.17 -12.18 -19.58
C ALA A 363 8.19 -11.36 -20.38
N LYS A 364 8.33 -11.66 -21.68
CA LYS A 364 8.99 -10.73 -22.61
C LYS A 364 8.03 -9.59 -22.91
N VAL A 365 8.28 -8.41 -22.32
CA VAL A 365 7.68 -7.16 -22.77
C VAL A 365 8.69 -6.47 -23.68
N VAL A 366 8.37 -6.31 -24.96
CA VAL A 366 9.19 -5.52 -25.89
C VAL A 366 8.69 -4.08 -25.80
N PRO A 367 9.52 -3.12 -25.32
CA PRO A 367 9.16 -1.72 -25.26
C PRO A 367 9.06 -1.16 -26.69
N ALA A 368 8.19 -0.18 -26.92
CA ALA A 368 8.16 0.51 -28.19
C ALA A 368 9.51 1.23 -28.42
N PRO A 369 10.00 1.32 -29.69
CA PRO A 369 11.21 2.08 -30.00
C PRO A 369 11.07 3.54 -29.56
N LEU A 370 12.19 4.18 -29.21
CA LEU A 370 12.24 5.60 -28.87
C LEU A 370 11.65 6.40 -30.05
N ARG A 371 10.55 7.12 -29.79
CA ARG A 371 9.97 8.02 -30.77
C ARG A 371 10.75 9.33 -30.78
N GLU A 372 10.99 9.84 -31.97
CA GLU A 372 11.59 11.15 -32.15
C GLU A 372 10.61 12.23 -31.69
N ILE A 373 11.06 13.12 -30.80
CA ILE A 373 10.29 14.29 -30.37
C ILE A 373 10.59 15.43 -31.33
N VAL A 374 9.58 15.85 -32.07
CA VAL A 374 9.66 16.82 -33.17
C VAL A 374 9.23 18.21 -32.68
N GLY A 375 9.85 19.26 -33.20
CA GLY A 375 9.48 20.66 -32.93
C GLY A 375 9.90 21.23 -31.57
N VAL A 376 10.72 20.52 -30.78
CA VAL A 376 11.44 21.11 -29.63
C VAL A 376 12.80 21.62 -30.11
N LYS A 377 13.11 22.91 -29.88
CA LYS A 377 14.29 23.58 -30.46
C LYS A 377 15.61 23.04 -29.97
N ASP A 378 15.71 22.75 -28.66
CA ASP A 378 16.92 22.19 -28.08
C ASP A 378 16.93 20.66 -28.25
N PRO A 379 17.89 20.08 -29.01
CA PRO A 379 17.98 18.64 -29.21
C PRO A 379 18.17 17.84 -27.93
N ALA A 380 18.81 18.40 -26.89
CA ALA A 380 18.98 17.73 -25.61
C ALA A 380 17.65 17.62 -24.87
N VAL A 381 16.82 18.65 -24.94
CA VAL A 381 15.45 18.65 -24.39
C VAL A 381 14.58 17.64 -25.14
N ALA A 382 14.64 17.62 -26.47
CA ALA A 382 13.93 16.64 -27.29
C ALA A 382 14.35 15.20 -26.95
N GLN A 383 15.64 14.94 -26.74
CA GLN A 383 16.15 13.62 -26.33
C GLN A 383 15.71 13.23 -24.92
N ALA A 384 15.70 14.17 -23.97
CA ALA A 384 15.19 13.93 -22.61
C ALA A 384 13.71 13.57 -22.63
N LEU A 385 12.88 14.29 -23.40
CA LEU A 385 11.47 13.95 -23.59
C LEU A 385 11.28 12.58 -24.24
N ALA A 386 12.07 12.24 -25.26
CA ALA A 386 12.01 10.93 -25.90
C ALA A 386 12.32 9.79 -24.92
N ARG A 387 13.34 9.98 -24.07
CA ARG A 387 13.81 8.99 -23.11
C ARG A 387 12.90 8.87 -21.88
N ASP A 388 12.66 9.98 -21.21
CA ASP A 388 12.06 10.04 -19.86
C ASP A 388 10.59 10.45 -19.88
N GLY A 389 10.12 11.08 -20.95
CA GLY A 389 8.75 11.56 -21.10
C GLY A 389 8.48 12.91 -20.43
N PHE A 390 9.45 13.49 -19.73
CA PHE A 390 9.34 14.82 -19.14
C PHE A 390 10.72 15.48 -19.01
N VAL A 391 10.75 16.80 -18.87
CA VAL A 391 11.98 17.58 -18.66
C VAL A 391 11.69 18.91 -17.96
N ARG A 392 12.60 19.32 -17.07
CA ARG A 392 12.58 20.61 -16.37
C ARG A 392 13.46 21.61 -17.12
N LEU A 393 12.93 22.80 -17.42
CA LEU A 393 13.67 23.86 -18.12
C LEU A 393 14.05 25.05 -17.22
N GLY A 394 13.69 24.99 -15.94
CA GLY A 394 13.93 26.05 -14.96
C GLY A 394 12.88 27.17 -15.03
N VAL A 395 13.11 28.24 -14.26
CA VAL A 395 12.19 29.36 -14.09
C VAL A 395 12.15 30.23 -15.35
N VAL A 396 10.97 30.32 -15.98
CA VAL A 396 10.71 31.14 -17.19
C VAL A 396 9.81 32.35 -16.91
N LEU A 397 9.10 32.34 -15.78
CA LEU A 397 8.29 33.47 -15.31
C LEU A 397 8.98 34.18 -14.14
N SER A 398 9.01 35.51 -14.21
CA SER A 398 9.35 36.36 -13.07
C SER A 398 8.27 36.32 -11.99
N GLU A 399 8.59 36.78 -10.78
CA GLU A 399 7.62 36.90 -9.68
C GLU A 399 6.39 37.75 -10.07
N GLU A 400 6.58 38.82 -10.86
CA GLU A 400 5.49 39.66 -11.36
C GLU A 400 4.60 38.91 -12.36
N GLU A 401 5.18 38.10 -13.24
CA GLU A 401 4.46 37.26 -14.19
C GLU A 401 3.71 36.11 -13.49
N VAL A 402 4.29 35.51 -12.44
CA VAL A 402 3.61 34.52 -11.59
C VAL A 402 2.40 35.15 -10.90
N ALA A 403 2.58 36.33 -10.29
CA ALA A 403 1.49 37.07 -9.66
C ALA A 403 0.40 37.42 -10.68
N ARG A 404 0.77 37.79 -11.91
CA ARG A 404 -0.19 38.02 -13.00
C ARG A 404 -1.00 36.77 -13.33
N GLY A 405 -0.36 35.60 -13.39
CA GLY A 405 -1.05 34.31 -13.57
C GLY A 405 -2.08 34.03 -12.47
N GLN A 406 -1.73 34.28 -11.21
CA GLN A 406 -2.64 34.15 -10.07
C GLN A 406 -3.82 35.14 -10.15
N GLU A 407 -3.58 36.38 -10.58
CA GLU A 407 -4.62 37.39 -10.78
C GLU A 407 -5.62 37.00 -11.88
N ILE A 408 -5.13 36.42 -12.99
CA ILE A 408 -5.98 35.92 -14.08
C ILE A 408 -6.95 34.86 -13.52
N PHE A 409 -6.44 33.91 -12.73
CA PHE A 409 -7.30 32.91 -12.10
C PHE A 409 -8.27 33.53 -11.09
N ALA A 410 -7.84 34.49 -10.27
CA ALA A 410 -8.70 35.16 -9.32
C ALA A 410 -9.85 35.94 -10.01
N GLU A 411 -9.60 36.52 -11.18
CA GLU A 411 -10.63 37.14 -12.01
C GLU A 411 -11.55 36.11 -12.65
N ALA A 412 -11.01 35.02 -13.20
CA ALA A 412 -11.81 33.93 -13.72
C ALA A 412 -12.76 33.36 -12.64
N ALA A 413 -12.25 33.18 -11.42
CA ALA A 413 -13.05 32.71 -10.28
C ALA A 413 -14.16 33.66 -9.86
N ARG A 414 -14.01 34.98 -10.09
CA ARG A 414 -15.11 35.94 -9.90
C ARG A 414 -16.18 35.86 -10.99
N ARG A 415 -15.83 35.38 -12.17
CA ARG A 415 -16.75 35.23 -13.32
C ARG A 415 -17.48 33.89 -13.32
N MET A 416 -16.93 32.86 -12.66
CA MET A 416 -17.60 31.58 -12.47
C MET A 416 -18.90 31.76 -11.68
N ASN A 417 -19.98 31.08 -12.09
CA ASN A 417 -21.28 31.17 -11.42
C ASN A 417 -21.42 30.15 -10.26
N HIS A 418 -20.32 29.52 -9.86
CA HIS A 418 -20.26 28.55 -8.78
C HIS A 418 -18.98 28.75 -7.95
N PRO A 419 -18.99 28.40 -6.66
CA PRO A 419 -17.77 28.43 -5.85
C PRO A 419 -16.75 27.41 -6.35
N ILE A 420 -15.48 27.67 -6.03
CA ILE A 420 -14.42 26.65 -6.09
C ILE A 420 -14.77 25.58 -5.05
N GLY A 421 -14.90 24.33 -5.51
CA GLY A 421 -15.20 23.18 -4.65
C GLY A 421 -13.98 22.72 -3.85
N ASP A 422 -14.05 21.49 -3.35
CA ASP A 422 -12.98 20.78 -2.64
C ASP A 422 -12.23 19.77 -3.53
N ALA A 423 -12.73 19.49 -4.74
CA ALA A 423 -12.07 18.61 -5.69
C ALA A 423 -11.11 19.34 -6.65
N TRP A 424 -10.10 18.62 -7.12
CA TRP A 424 -9.26 19.05 -8.23
C TRP A 424 -10.06 19.18 -9.53
N PHE A 425 -9.75 20.20 -10.33
CA PHE A 425 -10.33 20.36 -11.67
C PHE A 425 -9.41 21.11 -12.63
N HIS A 426 -9.65 20.91 -13.92
CA HIS A 426 -9.08 21.71 -14.99
C HIS A 426 -10.08 22.76 -15.47
N THR A 427 -9.62 23.97 -15.77
CA THR A 427 -10.52 25.03 -16.24
C THR A 427 -11.09 24.76 -17.61
N ILE A 428 -10.49 23.86 -18.40
CA ILE A 428 -11.08 23.42 -19.67
C ILE A 428 -12.43 22.71 -19.51
N LEU A 429 -12.72 22.15 -18.32
CA LEU A 429 -13.93 21.38 -18.01
C LEU A 429 -15.03 22.22 -17.33
N ILE A 430 -14.78 23.49 -17.00
CA ILE A 430 -15.82 24.35 -16.40
C ILE A 430 -16.89 24.63 -17.46
N PRO A 431 -18.19 24.74 -17.11
CA PRO A 431 -19.25 24.93 -18.11
C PRO A 431 -19.23 26.27 -18.87
N GLU A 432 -18.76 27.34 -18.24
CA GLU A 432 -18.83 28.72 -18.75
C GLU A 432 -17.81 29.01 -19.87
N GLU A 433 -18.30 29.06 -21.11
CA GLU A 433 -17.48 29.30 -22.30
C GLU A 433 -16.77 30.65 -22.29
N ASP A 434 -17.44 31.71 -21.85
CA ASP A 434 -16.85 33.05 -21.75
C ASP A 434 -15.70 33.11 -20.73
N VAL A 435 -15.79 32.34 -19.64
CA VAL A 435 -14.70 32.20 -18.66
C VAL A 435 -13.54 31.41 -19.25
N ARG A 436 -13.81 30.29 -19.94
CA ARG A 436 -12.79 29.50 -20.64
C ARG A 436 -12.05 30.30 -21.71
N THR A 437 -12.75 31.15 -22.44
CA THR A 437 -12.16 32.04 -23.46
C THR A 437 -11.29 33.10 -22.81
N PHE A 438 -11.79 33.77 -21.77
CA PHE A 438 -11.01 34.74 -21.01
C PHE A 438 -9.70 34.15 -20.44
N ILE A 439 -9.76 32.96 -19.84
CA ILE A 439 -8.58 32.28 -19.31
C ILE A 439 -7.55 32.05 -20.42
N ASN A 440 -7.99 31.48 -21.55
CA ASN A 440 -7.10 31.16 -22.66
C ASN A 440 -6.43 32.42 -23.23
N GLU A 441 -7.19 33.48 -23.51
CA GLU A 441 -6.68 34.73 -24.08
C GLU A 441 -5.65 35.41 -23.16
N GLU A 442 -5.95 35.51 -21.86
CA GLU A 442 -5.04 36.15 -20.90
C GLU A 442 -3.78 35.32 -20.64
N LEU A 443 -3.91 33.99 -20.55
CA LEU A 443 -2.75 33.11 -20.44
C LEU A 443 -1.92 33.11 -21.72
N GLU A 444 -2.52 33.24 -22.89
CA GLU A 444 -1.80 33.30 -24.18
C GLU A 444 -0.87 34.52 -24.22
N VAL A 445 -1.34 35.69 -23.78
CA VAL A 445 -0.51 36.89 -23.66
C VAL A 445 0.69 36.66 -22.73
N LEU A 446 0.50 35.93 -21.63
CA LEU A 446 1.52 35.69 -20.61
C LEU A 446 2.52 34.59 -21.02
N LEU A 447 2.03 33.48 -21.56
CA LEU A 447 2.78 32.22 -21.66
C LEU A 447 3.22 31.89 -23.09
N ALA A 448 2.48 32.31 -24.12
CA ALA A 448 2.85 32.00 -25.50
C ALA A 448 4.25 32.50 -25.89
N PRO A 449 4.70 33.71 -25.50
CA PRO A 449 6.07 34.16 -25.78
C PRO A 449 7.13 33.24 -25.16
N LYS A 450 6.92 32.78 -23.92
CA LYS A 450 7.86 31.90 -23.19
C LYS A 450 7.92 30.51 -23.82
N ILE A 451 6.77 29.96 -24.19
CA ILE A 451 6.67 28.65 -24.83
C ILE A 451 7.32 28.70 -26.22
N ALA A 452 7.10 29.78 -26.98
CA ALA A 452 7.68 29.98 -28.30
C ALA A 452 9.23 30.02 -28.30
N GLU A 453 9.88 30.34 -27.18
CA GLU A 453 11.34 30.26 -27.05
C GLU A 453 11.84 28.80 -27.10
N VAL A 454 11.01 27.85 -26.67
CA VAL A 454 11.37 26.43 -26.50
C VAL A 454 10.96 25.57 -27.70
N ILE A 455 9.90 25.97 -28.41
CA ILE A 455 9.33 25.20 -29.53
C ILE A 455 9.58 25.85 -30.90
N ASP A 456 9.64 25.03 -31.94
CA ASP A 456 9.51 25.42 -33.34
C ASP A 456 8.04 25.45 -33.72
N GLN A 457 7.51 26.66 -33.91
CA GLN A 457 6.11 26.91 -34.19
C GLN A 457 5.65 26.47 -35.59
N GLU A 458 6.58 26.09 -36.48
CA GLU A 458 6.22 25.47 -37.77
C GLU A 458 5.87 23.98 -37.62
N GLN A 459 6.32 23.36 -36.53
CA GLN A 459 6.19 21.93 -36.28
C GLN A 459 5.27 21.61 -35.09
N LEU A 460 5.27 22.45 -34.06
CA LEU A 460 4.38 22.35 -32.89
C LEU A 460 3.53 23.61 -32.76
N GLU A 461 2.23 23.41 -32.56
CA GLU A 461 1.25 24.45 -32.33
C GLU A 461 0.84 24.46 -30.84
N LEU A 462 0.82 25.65 -30.24
CA LEU A 462 0.21 25.85 -28.92
C LEU A 462 -1.30 25.93 -29.12
N MET A 463 -1.96 24.81 -28.84
CA MET A 463 -3.38 24.63 -29.11
C MET A 463 -4.22 25.45 -28.14
N ARG A 464 -3.92 25.36 -26.83
CA ARG A 464 -4.75 25.95 -25.78
C ARG A 464 -3.98 26.08 -24.47
N LEU A 465 -4.37 27.06 -23.65
CA LEU A 465 -3.90 27.27 -22.29
C LEU A 465 -5.05 27.28 -21.29
N ASP A 466 -4.86 26.60 -20.16
CA ASP A 466 -5.83 26.46 -19.08
C ASP A 466 -5.11 26.34 -17.73
N PHE A 467 -5.86 26.37 -16.62
CA PHE A 467 -5.35 26.07 -15.29
C PHE A 467 -5.64 24.64 -14.86
N SER A 468 -4.73 24.09 -14.05
CA SER A 468 -4.95 22.95 -13.16
C SER A 468 -5.08 23.50 -11.74
N VAL A 469 -6.26 23.33 -11.15
CA VAL A 469 -6.63 23.96 -9.88
C VAL A 469 -6.80 22.87 -8.83
N LYS A 470 -6.09 23.02 -7.70
CA LYS A 470 -6.25 22.11 -6.55
C LYS A 470 -6.58 22.88 -5.27
N PRO A 471 -7.85 22.91 -4.85
CA PRO A 471 -8.27 23.48 -3.59
C PRO A 471 -7.66 22.73 -2.38
N PRO A 472 -7.60 23.35 -1.19
CA PRO A 472 -7.36 22.65 0.08
C PRO A 472 -8.35 21.50 0.26
N SER A 473 -7.85 20.26 0.27
CA SER A 473 -8.68 19.09 0.48
C SER A 473 -7.87 17.84 0.80
N THR A 474 -8.39 17.05 1.74
CA THR A 474 -7.94 15.69 2.05
C THR A 474 -8.73 14.61 1.29
N LEU A 475 -9.69 15.02 0.46
CA LEU A 475 -10.56 14.17 -0.34
C LEU A 475 -10.38 14.52 -1.83
N ASP A 476 -10.52 13.52 -2.70
CA ASP A 476 -10.43 13.61 -4.16
C ASP A 476 -9.07 14.06 -4.73
N GLU A 477 -8.26 13.08 -5.11
CA GLU A 477 -7.10 13.25 -5.97
C GLU A 477 -7.38 12.76 -7.41
N PRO A 478 -6.80 13.41 -8.44
CA PRO A 478 -6.56 12.72 -9.69
C PRO A 478 -5.47 11.67 -9.41
N GLY A 479 -5.89 10.42 -9.22
CA GLY A 479 -4.99 9.28 -9.08
C GLY A 479 -4.07 9.13 -10.32
N PRO A 480 -3.09 8.21 -10.29
CA PRO A 480 -2.19 7.98 -11.41
C PRO A 480 -2.92 7.79 -12.72
N HIS A 481 -2.61 8.68 -13.67
CA HIS A 481 -3.26 8.70 -14.97
C HIS A 481 -2.27 9.15 -16.04
N GLN A 482 -2.71 9.05 -17.28
CA GLN A 482 -2.10 9.71 -18.43
C GLN A 482 -3.14 10.63 -19.02
N ASP A 483 -2.68 11.67 -19.70
CA ASP A 483 -3.58 12.56 -20.42
C ASP A 483 -4.19 11.87 -21.64
N TYR A 484 -5.31 12.43 -22.08
CA TYR A 484 -6.01 11.96 -23.26
C TYR A 484 -5.09 12.02 -24.48
N ALA A 485 -5.17 10.99 -25.32
CA ALA A 485 -4.51 10.99 -26.61
C ALA A 485 -5.31 11.92 -27.52
N ILE A 486 -4.79 13.13 -27.74
CA ILE A 486 -5.45 14.16 -28.56
C ILE A 486 -5.02 14.12 -30.02
N VAL A 487 -4.06 13.27 -30.37
CA VAL A 487 -3.59 13.00 -31.73
C VAL A 487 -3.48 11.49 -31.92
N ASP A 488 -3.34 11.03 -33.17
CA ASP A 488 -2.98 9.63 -33.41
C ASP A 488 -1.53 9.39 -32.96
N GLU A 489 -1.40 8.89 -31.74
CA GLU A 489 -0.10 8.64 -31.14
C GLU A 489 0.67 7.50 -31.82
N GLN A 490 0.16 6.83 -32.85
CA GLN A 490 1.00 5.94 -33.66
C GLN A 490 1.98 6.71 -34.55
N ILE A 491 1.63 7.94 -34.95
CA ILE A 491 2.38 8.75 -35.92
C ILE A 491 2.82 10.10 -35.36
N ALA A 492 2.20 10.58 -34.29
CA ALA A 492 2.43 11.89 -33.70
C ALA A 492 2.64 11.80 -32.18
N THR A 493 3.05 12.90 -31.55
CA THR A 493 3.16 13.00 -30.09
C THR A 493 2.77 14.42 -29.68
N SER A 494 1.93 14.52 -28.67
CA SER A 494 1.54 15.78 -28.03
C SER A 494 2.30 15.99 -26.72
N ILE A 495 2.52 17.25 -26.37
CA ILE A 495 3.32 17.66 -25.21
C ILE A 495 2.49 18.65 -24.38
N TYR A 496 2.57 18.55 -23.06
CA TYR A 496 2.06 19.56 -22.15
C TYR A 496 3.19 20.46 -21.68
N ALA A 497 2.99 21.77 -21.77
CA ALA A 497 3.82 22.79 -21.13
C ALA A 497 3.17 23.16 -19.79
N TRP A 498 3.68 22.64 -18.69
CA TRP A 498 3.13 22.81 -17.34
C TRP A 498 3.99 23.78 -16.53
N ILE A 499 3.36 24.76 -15.90
CA ILE A 499 4.01 25.85 -15.17
C ILE A 499 3.32 26.05 -13.81
N PRO A 500 3.98 25.78 -12.68
CA PRO A 500 3.41 26.03 -11.36
C PRO A 500 3.37 27.55 -11.11
N LEU A 501 2.28 28.03 -10.52
CA LEU A 501 2.12 29.44 -10.15
C LEU A 501 2.26 29.67 -8.64
N VAL A 502 2.65 28.64 -7.91
CA VAL A 502 3.06 28.64 -6.50
C VAL A 502 4.18 27.62 -6.35
N ASP A 503 5.01 27.74 -5.33
CA ASP A 503 5.96 26.67 -4.99
C ASP A 503 5.18 25.40 -4.62
N MET A 504 5.67 24.25 -5.05
CA MET A 504 4.98 22.97 -4.89
C MET A 504 5.84 21.91 -4.23
N ASP A 505 5.27 21.30 -3.21
CA ASP A 505 5.90 20.28 -2.38
C ASP A 505 4.91 19.17 -1.99
N GLU A 506 5.32 18.28 -1.09
CA GLU A 506 4.45 17.21 -0.56
C GLU A 506 3.19 17.72 0.14
N PHE A 507 3.20 18.93 0.68
CA PHE A 507 2.09 19.44 1.49
C PHE A 507 0.98 20.01 0.63
N ASN A 508 1.30 20.65 -0.49
CA ASN A 508 0.29 21.25 -1.37
C ASN A 508 -0.01 20.43 -2.65
N GLY A 509 0.47 19.19 -2.70
CA GLY A 509 0.15 18.24 -3.75
C GLY A 509 0.95 18.48 -5.03
N THR A 510 2.28 18.41 -4.93
CA THR A 510 3.23 18.46 -6.05
C THR A 510 3.06 17.32 -7.07
N LEU A 511 3.71 17.46 -8.23
CA LEU A 511 3.67 16.48 -9.30
C LEU A 511 4.48 15.24 -8.94
N HIS A 512 3.98 14.08 -9.34
CA HIS A 512 4.70 12.82 -9.40
C HIS A 512 4.66 12.30 -10.83
N VAL A 513 5.79 11.80 -11.32
CA VAL A 513 5.92 11.29 -12.70
C VAL A 513 6.55 9.90 -12.70
N VAL A 514 6.15 9.03 -13.62
CA VAL A 514 6.83 7.73 -13.84
C VAL A 514 7.70 7.85 -15.10
N PRO A 515 9.03 8.02 -14.96
CA PRO A 515 9.90 8.21 -16.13
C PRO A 515 9.80 7.05 -17.12
N GLY A 516 9.75 7.38 -18.41
CA GLY A 516 9.71 6.40 -19.51
C GLY A 516 8.35 5.73 -19.72
N SER A 517 7.36 5.99 -18.86
CA SER A 517 6.04 5.33 -18.92
C SER A 517 5.22 5.69 -20.17
N HIS A 518 5.52 6.81 -20.84
CA HIS A 518 4.94 7.19 -22.13
C HIS A 518 5.26 6.21 -23.27
N ARG A 519 6.21 5.30 -23.06
CA ARG A 519 6.62 4.28 -24.02
C ARG A 519 5.83 2.96 -23.90
N TYR A 520 4.85 2.92 -23.01
CA TYR A 520 3.94 1.79 -22.87
C TYR A 520 2.97 1.79 -24.06
N THR A 521 2.52 0.62 -24.51
CA THR A 521 1.81 0.48 -25.78
C THR A 521 0.33 0.88 -25.75
N ASN A 522 -0.10 1.65 -24.73
CA ASN A 522 -1.49 2.06 -24.56
C ASN A 522 -1.71 3.47 -25.18
N LEU A 523 -1.84 3.48 -26.51
CA LEU A 523 -1.90 4.69 -27.33
C LEU A 523 -3.31 5.31 -27.44
N ILE A 524 -4.36 4.56 -27.06
CA ILE A 524 -5.75 5.01 -27.11
C ILE A 524 -6.18 5.34 -25.68
N ARG A 525 -6.38 6.63 -25.39
CA ARG A 525 -6.68 7.14 -24.04
C ARG A 525 -7.72 8.25 -24.11
N SER A 526 -8.80 8.13 -23.34
CA SER A 526 -9.81 9.17 -23.14
C SER A 526 -10.62 8.93 -21.87
N LEU A 527 -11.46 9.88 -21.48
CA LEU A 527 -12.40 9.75 -20.36
C LEU A 527 -13.28 8.49 -20.44
N HIS A 528 -13.69 8.11 -21.65
CA HIS A 528 -14.62 7.02 -21.91
C HIS A 528 -13.92 5.67 -22.19
N VAL A 529 -12.59 5.66 -22.20
CA VAL A 529 -11.79 4.46 -22.39
C VAL A 529 -11.07 4.16 -21.07
N PRO A 530 -11.45 3.09 -20.35
CA PRO A 530 -10.79 2.75 -19.10
C PRO A 530 -9.28 2.56 -19.26
N SER A 531 -8.53 3.17 -18.34
CA SER A 531 -7.08 3.13 -18.36
C SER A 531 -6.53 1.71 -18.22
N THR A 532 -5.51 1.39 -19.00
CA THR A 532 -4.74 0.14 -18.90
C THR A 532 -4.09 -0.03 -17.52
N PHE A 533 -3.94 1.04 -16.75
CA PHE A 533 -3.26 1.01 -15.45
C PHE A 533 -4.19 0.93 -14.24
N ASN A 534 -5.50 0.86 -14.44
CA ASN A 534 -6.48 0.82 -13.34
C ASN A 534 -6.23 -0.32 -12.34
N GLU A 535 -5.76 -1.48 -12.81
CA GLU A 535 -5.46 -2.66 -11.98
C GLU A 535 -4.08 -2.59 -11.29
N VAL A 536 -3.25 -1.59 -11.64
CA VAL A 536 -1.87 -1.46 -11.14
C VAL A 536 -1.54 -0.05 -10.63
N LEU A 537 -2.55 0.78 -10.32
CA LEU A 537 -2.36 2.15 -9.85
C LEU A 537 -1.37 2.24 -8.68
N ASN A 538 -1.37 1.22 -7.83
CA ASN A 538 -0.45 1.10 -6.70
C ASN A 538 1.00 0.85 -7.18
N SER A 539 1.23 -0.04 -8.15
CA SER A 539 2.54 -0.21 -8.79
C SER A 539 3.00 1.07 -9.50
N VAL A 540 2.06 1.81 -10.09
CA VAL A 540 2.34 3.11 -10.70
C VAL A 540 2.83 4.13 -9.67
N ARG A 541 2.15 4.26 -8.52
CA ARG A 541 2.60 5.15 -7.42
C ARG A 541 3.97 4.76 -6.90
N ALA A 542 4.23 3.46 -6.71
CA ALA A 542 5.54 2.96 -6.27
C ALA A 542 6.69 3.29 -7.26
N ALA A 543 6.37 3.41 -8.54
CA ALA A 543 7.31 3.81 -9.58
C ALA A 543 7.39 5.34 -9.79
N GLY A 544 6.50 6.11 -9.15
CA GLY A 544 6.42 7.56 -9.26
C GLY A 544 7.57 8.25 -8.57
N LEU A 545 8.22 9.17 -9.27
CA LEU A 545 9.20 10.09 -8.71
C LEU A 545 8.50 11.39 -8.33
N ARG A 546 8.61 11.78 -7.05
CA ARG A 546 8.21 13.10 -6.58
C ARG A 546 9.02 14.17 -7.30
N PHE A 547 8.34 15.20 -7.76
CA PHE A 547 8.90 16.24 -8.59
C PHE A 547 8.49 17.62 -8.06
N ASP A 548 9.17 18.07 -7.00
CA ASP A 548 8.96 19.39 -6.38
C ASP A 548 9.40 20.51 -7.32
N CYS A 549 8.56 21.54 -7.43
CA CYS A 549 8.75 22.62 -8.39
C CYS A 549 8.66 23.97 -7.68
N VAL A 550 9.38 24.97 -8.17
CA VAL A 550 9.22 26.37 -7.72
C VAL A 550 8.35 27.15 -8.70
N ALA A 551 7.68 28.19 -8.22
CA ALA A 551 6.79 29.00 -9.04
C ALA A 551 7.52 29.56 -10.28
N GLY A 552 6.86 29.48 -11.44
CA GLY A 552 7.38 29.97 -12.70
C GLY A 552 8.29 29.01 -13.46
N GLU A 553 8.56 27.80 -12.95
CA GLU A 553 9.30 26.77 -13.70
C GLU A 553 8.52 26.23 -14.92
N LEU A 554 9.20 26.03 -16.05
CA LEU A 554 8.60 25.34 -17.20
C LEU A 554 8.97 23.87 -17.20
N ILE A 555 7.94 23.02 -17.25
CA ILE A 555 8.08 21.57 -17.32
C ILE A 555 7.35 21.09 -18.58
N LEU A 556 8.08 20.43 -19.47
CA LEU A 556 7.48 19.78 -20.64
C LEU A 556 7.23 18.31 -20.30
N MET A 557 6.05 17.80 -20.68
CA MET A 557 5.65 16.41 -20.45
C MET A 557 5.03 15.84 -21.72
N VAL A 558 5.41 14.64 -22.13
CA VAL A 558 4.71 13.90 -23.18
C VAL A 558 3.34 13.49 -22.65
N SER A 559 2.26 13.69 -23.42
CA SER A 559 0.87 13.37 -23.01
C SER A 559 0.68 11.96 -22.44
N GLY A 560 1.45 11.00 -22.96
CA GLY A 560 1.42 9.61 -22.49
C GLY A 560 2.20 9.34 -21.21
N ILE A 561 2.87 10.31 -20.58
CA ILE A 561 3.57 10.04 -19.33
C ILE A 561 2.56 9.82 -18.21
N ILE A 562 2.75 8.75 -17.44
CA ILE A 562 1.96 8.53 -16.24
C ILE A 562 2.40 9.53 -15.17
N HIS A 563 1.46 10.30 -14.67
CA HIS A 563 1.68 11.29 -13.63
C HIS A 563 0.48 11.40 -12.68
N TYR A 564 0.69 12.02 -11.53
CA TYR A 564 -0.36 12.32 -10.55
C TYR A 564 0.07 13.44 -9.60
N SER A 565 -0.88 13.93 -8.80
CA SER A 565 -0.58 14.85 -7.71
C SER A 565 -1.33 14.44 -6.43
N PRO A 566 -0.63 14.22 -5.29
CA PRO A 566 -1.28 13.90 -4.01
C PRO A 566 -2.17 15.03 -3.50
N HIS A 567 -2.92 14.78 -2.43
CA HIS A 567 -3.80 15.75 -1.77
C HIS A 567 -3.10 17.08 -1.46
N ASN A 568 -3.85 18.18 -1.58
CA ASN A 568 -3.38 19.50 -1.15
C ASN A 568 -3.82 19.68 0.30
N SER A 569 -2.91 19.37 1.22
CA SER A 569 -3.12 19.49 2.67
C SER A 569 -2.80 20.88 3.21
N SER A 570 -2.43 21.83 2.33
CA SER A 570 -2.24 23.23 2.70
C SER A 570 -3.59 23.96 2.86
N ASP A 571 -3.55 25.21 3.33
CA ASP A 571 -4.73 26.06 3.46
C ASP A 571 -4.96 26.98 2.23
N GLN A 572 -4.16 26.83 1.17
CA GLN A 572 -4.23 27.64 -0.05
C GLN A 572 -4.59 26.81 -1.28
N VAL A 573 -5.22 27.45 -2.28
CA VAL A 573 -5.40 26.86 -3.60
C VAL A 573 -4.03 26.72 -4.27
N ARG A 574 -3.71 25.51 -4.73
CA ARG A 574 -2.50 25.23 -5.50
C ARG A 574 -2.82 25.32 -7.00
N LEU A 575 -2.18 26.28 -7.66
CA LEU A 575 -2.45 26.65 -9.06
C LEU A 575 -1.27 26.31 -9.96
N ALA A 576 -1.55 25.69 -11.11
CA ALA A 576 -0.62 25.58 -12.22
C ALA A 576 -1.31 26.00 -13.52
N ALA A 577 -0.58 26.67 -14.41
CA ALA A 577 -1.00 26.81 -15.80
C ALA A 577 -0.51 25.59 -16.60
N HIS A 578 -1.27 25.16 -17.58
CA HIS A 578 -0.81 24.17 -18.55
C HIS A 578 -1.19 24.56 -19.98
N GLY A 579 -0.32 24.25 -20.93
CA GLY A 579 -0.54 24.45 -22.35
C GLY A 579 -0.45 23.14 -23.12
N ILE A 580 -1.36 22.94 -24.06
CA ILE A 580 -1.37 21.77 -24.94
C ILE A 580 -0.58 22.11 -26.20
N LEU A 581 0.46 21.34 -26.49
CA LEU A 581 1.24 21.41 -27.72
C LEU A 581 0.94 20.17 -28.58
N ALA A 582 0.53 20.39 -29.82
CA ALA A 582 0.31 19.31 -30.78
C ALA A 582 1.02 19.61 -32.10
N PRO A 583 1.40 18.59 -32.90
CA PRO A 583 2.01 18.85 -34.19
C PRO A 583 1.08 19.64 -35.11
N SER A 584 1.62 20.64 -35.78
CA SER A 584 0.83 21.55 -36.60
C SER A 584 0.09 20.81 -37.72
N LYS A 585 -1.17 21.20 -37.97
CA LYS A 585 -2.01 20.69 -39.07
C LYS A 585 -2.38 19.21 -38.97
N ILE A 586 -2.27 18.59 -37.79
CA ILE A 586 -2.83 17.27 -37.52
C ILE A 586 -4.20 17.45 -36.84
N PRO A 587 -5.27 16.78 -37.31
CA PRO A 587 -6.58 16.86 -36.67
C PRO A 587 -6.54 16.25 -35.26
N LEU A 588 -7.33 16.82 -34.34
CA LEU A 588 -7.42 16.29 -32.98
C LEU A 588 -8.27 15.04 -32.94
N GLN A 589 -7.79 14.00 -32.27
CA GLN A 589 -8.47 12.71 -32.14
C GLN A 589 -9.28 12.66 -30.85
N PHE A 590 -10.56 12.33 -30.97
CA PHE A 590 -11.45 12.06 -29.84
C PHE A 590 -11.85 10.58 -29.84
N TYR A 591 -11.43 9.86 -28.79
CA TYR A 591 -11.73 8.45 -28.60
C TYR A 591 -12.95 8.27 -27.69
N PHE A 592 -13.91 7.45 -28.11
CA PHE A 592 -15.15 7.22 -27.36
C PHE A 592 -15.52 5.73 -27.32
N ALA A 593 -16.01 5.27 -26.18
CA ALA A 593 -16.59 3.95 -26.03
C ALA A 593 -17.71 3.98 -24.97
N ASP A 594 -18.82 3.28 -25.25
CA ASP A 594 -19.86 2.97 -24.27
C ASP A 594 -20.62 1.69 -24.68
N ASP A 595 -21.81 1.46 -24.11
CA ASP A 595 -22.65 0.29 -24.39
C ASP A 595 -23.17 0.17 -25.84
N GLN A 596 -23.13 1.24 -26.64
CA GLN A 596 -23.50 1.22 -28.07
C GLN A 596 -22.29 0.92 -28.97
N THR A 597 -21.08 1.12 -28.46
CA THR A 597 -19.86 0.75 -29.17
C THR A 597 -19.72 -0.78 -29.20
N PRO A 598 -19.33 -1.39 -30.33
CA PRO A 598 -19.12 -2.84 -30.38
C PRO A 598 -18.15 -3.32 -29.28
N GLU A 599 -18.44 -4.48 -28.69
CA GLU A 599 -17.63 -5.03 -27.59
C GLU A 599 -16.15 -5.12 -27.97
N GLY A 600 -15.29 -4.62 -27.08
CA GLY A 600 -13.84 -4.59 -27.31
C GLY A 600 -13.36 -3.59 -28.36
N LYS A 601 -14.21 -2.64 -28.80
CA LYS A 601 -13.86 -1.58 -29.75
C LYS A 601 -13.88 -0.19 -29.13
N VAL A 602 -13.27 0.77 -29.83
CA VAL A 602 -13.31 2.21 -29.54
C VAL A 602 -13.59 2.95 -30.85
N GLU A 603 -14.52 3.90 -30.81
CA GLU A 603 -14.84 4.81 -31.92
C GLU A 603 -13.87 6.01 -31.87
N CYS A 604 -13.38 6.43 -33.02
CA CYS A 604 -12.44 7.53 -33.17
C CYS A 604 -13.05 8.61 -34.05
N TYR A 605 -12.94 9.86 -33.61
CA TYR A 605 -13.48 11.02 -34.29
C TYR A 605 -12.38 12.06 -34.47
N GLU A 606 -12.49 12.86 -35.53
CA GLU A 606 -11.59 13.98 -35.78
C GLU A 606 -12.34 15.30 -35.59
N PHE A 607 -11.75 16.21 -34.81
CA PHE A 607 -12.26 17.55 -34.59
C PHE A 607 -11.15 18.59 -34.79
N ASP A 608 -11.55 19.83 -35.08
CA ASP A 608 -10.70 20.99 -34.81
C ASP A 608 -10.70 21.30 -33.30
N LEU A 609 -9.94 22.30 -32.87
CA LEU A 609 -9.82 22.64 -31.46
C LEU A 609 -11.17 23.02 -30.82
N GLU A 610 -11.95 23.86 -31.48
CA GLU A 610 -13.24 24.31 -30.98
C GLU A 610 -14.22 23.14 -30.85
N GLY A 611 -14.33 22.31 -31.89
CA GLY A 611 -15.13 21.09 -31.88
C GLY A 611 -14.68 20.10 -30.81
N TYR A 612 -13.37 19.94 -30.60
CA TYR A 612 -12.82 19.06 -29.57
C TYR A 612 -13.22 19.53 -28.16
N VAL A 613 -13.01 20.82 -27.86
CA VAL A 613 -13.37 21.41 -26.56
C VAL A 613 -14.88 21.33 -26.33
N HIS A 614 -15.69 21.59 -27.37
CA HIS A 614 -17.14 21.42 -27.28
C HIS A 614 -17.50 19.96 -26.96
N GLN A 615 -16.91 19.00 -27.66
CA GLN A 615 -17.18 17.57 -27.51
C GLN A 615 -16.78 17.02 -26.13
N LEU A 616 -15.75 17.56 -25.47
CA LEU A 616 -15.38 17.20 -24.08
C LEU A 616 -16.53 17.43 -23.07
N HIS A 617 -17.43 18.36 -23.36
CA HIS A 617 -18.60 18.69 -22.52
C HIS A 617 -19.85 17.90 -22.91
N GLN A 618 -19.76 17.06 -23.94
CA GLN A 618 -20.85 16.24 -24.44
C GLN A 618 -20.59 14.76 -24.15
N GLY A 619 -21.63 13.94 -24.24
CA GLY A 619 -21.50 12.48 -24.21
C GLY A 619 -21.05 11.93 -25.56
N ARG A 620 -21.75 10.92 -26.06
CA ARG A 620 -21.52 10.41 -27.42
C ARG A 620 -21.62 11.52 -28.48
N PRO A 621 -20.71 11.59 -29.46
CA PRO A 621 -20.85 12.47 -30.63
C PRO A 621 -22.18 12.26 -31.37
N ASP A 622 -22.75 13.34 -31.93
CA ASP A 622 -24.04 13.28 -32.62
C ASP A 622 -24.05 12.20 -33.72
N PRO A 623 -25.15 11.43 -33.90
CA PRO A 623 -25.22 10.37 -34.91
C PRO A 623 -24.94 10.81 -36.35
N SER A 624 -25.04 12.11 -36.67
CA SER A 624 -24.64 12.67 -37.97
C SER A 624 -23.13 12.71 -38.17
N VAL A 625 -22.36 12.77 -37.09
CA VAL A 625 -20.90 12.71 -37.09
C VAL A 625 -20.49 11.23 -37.05
N LYS A 626 -19.93 10.75 -38.16
CA LYS A 626 -19.48 9.36 -38.24
C LYS A 626 -18.06 9.22 -37.71
N PRO A 627 -17.74 8.13 -36.98
CA PRO A 627 -16.35 7.86 -36.61
C PRO A 627 -15.49 7.70 -37.86
N THR A 628 -14.29 8.26 -37.83
CA THR A 628 -13.28 8.11 -38.89
C THR A 628 -12.73 6.69 -38.92
N GLN A 629 -12.64 6.06 -37.75
CA GLN A 629 -12.22 4.67 -37.59
C GLN A 629 -12.85 4.02 -36.35
N ILE A 630 -12.92 2.69 -36.37
CA ILE A 630 -13.27 1.86 -35.21
C ILE A 630 -12.09 0.93 -34.97
N VAL A 631 -11.42 1.09 -33.83
CA VAL A 631 -10.17 0.41 -33.50
C VAL A 631 -10.37 -0.59 -32.37
N ASP A 632 -9.45 -1.53 -32.23
CA ASP A 632 -9.44 -2.45 -31.09
C ASP A 632 -9.16 -1.68 -29.80
N ARG A 633 -9.96 -1.97 -28.77
CA ARG A 633 -9.72 -1.45 -27.43
C ARG A 633 -8.40 -2.01 -26.89
N PRO A 634 -7.53 -1.16 -26.28
CA PRO A 634 -6.31 -1.66 -25.64
C PRO A 634 -6.62 -2.76 -24.62
N PRO A 635 -5.80 -3.83 -24.55
CA PRO A 635 -5.99 -4.87 -23.55
C PRO A 635 -5.89 -4.27 -22.15
N GLN A 636 -6.86 -4.61 -21.29
CA GLN A 636 -7.00 -4.02 -19.95
C GLN A 636 -6.09 -4.66 -18.89
N SER A 637 -5.51 -5.83 -19.16
CA SER A 637 -4.74 -6.56 -18.17
C SER A 637 -3.27 -6.10 -18.10
N MET A 638 -3.04 -4.97 -17.45
CA MET A 638 -1.72 -4.69 -16.88
C MET A 638 -1.61 -5.43 -15.55
N THR A 639 -0.57 -6.23 -15.40
CA THR A 639 -0.22 -6.83 -14.10
C THR A 639 0.99 -6.11 -13.53
N PRO A 640 1.22 -6.13 -12.21
CA PRO A 640 2.43 -5.54 -11.62
C PRO A 640 3.71 -6.05 -12.29
N ALA A 641 3.79 -7.35 -12.57
CA ALA A 641 4.92 -7.95 -13.28
C ALA A 641 5.12 -7.37 -14.69
N ARG A 642 4.04 -7.20 -15.47
CA ARG A 642 4.11 -6.56 -16.81
C ARG A 642 4.47 -5.09 -16.72
N PHE A 643 3.94 -4.39 -15.71
CA PHE A 643 4.24 -2.98 -15.47
C PHE A 643 5.74 -2.79 -15.18
N PHE A 644 6.30 -3.53 -14.22
CA PHE A 644 7.72 -3.41 -13.89
C PHE A 644 8.64 -3.94 -14.99
N ALA A 645 8.26 -5.00 -15.70
CA ALA A 645 9.01 -5.46 -16.88
C ALA A 645 9.03 -4.39 -17.99
N GLY A 646 7.90 -3.71 -18.22
CA GLY A 646 7.84 -2.55 -19.11
C GLY A 646 8.78 -1.43 -18.64
N ARG A 647 8.78 -1.14 -17.34
CA ARG A 647 9.67 -0.13 -16.74
C ARG A 647 11.13 -0.48 -17.01
N GLU A 648 11.57 -1.68 -16.66
CA GLU A 648 12.95 -2.12 -16.88
C GLU A 648 13.34 -2.03 -18.36
N ALA A 649 12.42 -2.37 -19.26
CA ALA A 649 12.67 -2.28 -20.69
C ALA A 649 12.75 -0.83 -21.21
N THR A 650 12.20 0.15 -20.49
CA THR A 650 12.34 1.57 -20.81
C THR A 650 13.65 2.20 -20.33
N LYS A 651 14.48 1.50 -19.55
CA LYS A 651 15.82 1.98 -19.19
C LYS A 651 16.72 2.16 -20.42
N ASP A 652 17.67 3.09 -20.34
CA ASP A 652 18.70 3.24 -21.35
C ASP A 652 19.73 2.09 -21.29
N ALA A 653 20.70 2.10 -22.21
CA ALA A 653 21.76 1.08 -22.30
C ALA A 653 22.68 1.04 -21.06
N GLN A 654 22.60 2.03 -20.18
CA GLN A 654 23.36 2.13 -18.93
C GLN A 654 22.51 1.74 -17.71
N GLY A 655 21.24 1.38 -17.90
CA GLY A 655 20.34 0.92 -16.83
C GLY A 655 19.88 2.04 -15.89
N GLN A 656 20.03 3.30 -16.28
CA GLN A 656 19.65 4.44 -15.45
C GLN A 656 18.35 5.09 -15.95
N TYR A 657 17.52 5.54 -15.01
CA TYR A 657 16.63 6.68 -15.22
C TYR A 657 17.37 7.86 -14.62
N SER A 658 17.58 8.96 -15.35
CA SER A 658 18.24 10.10 -14.73
C SER A 658 17.37 10.61 -13.59
N SER A 659 17.93 10.70 -12.37
CA SER A 659 17.44 11.63 -11.35
C SER A 659 17.27 12.98 -12.04
N GLY A 660 16.04 13.51 -12.08
CA GLY A 660 15.61 14.70 -12.81
C GLY A 660 16.73 15.44 -13.53
N SER A 661 16.82 15.26 -14.84
CA SER A 661 17.88 15.89 -15.63
C SER A 661 17.78 17.41 -15.50
N GLU A 662 18.68 18.00 -14.71
CA GLU A 662 19.03 19.40 -14.84
C GLU A 662 19.66 19.56 -16.23
N ALA A 663 18.87 20.01 -17.20
CA ALA A 663 19.43 20.63 -18.38
C ALA A 663 20.06 21.95 -17.93
N ARG A 664 21.40 22.06 -18.07
CA ARG A 664 22.13 23.28 -17.73
C ARG A 664 21.50 24.46 -18.47
N SER A 665 21.25 25.54 -17.73
CA SER A 665 20.69 26.79 -18.26
C SER A 665 21.51 27.33 -19.43
N ALA A 666 20.83 27.92 -20.42
CA ALA A 666 21.41 28.58 -21.58
C ALA A 666 22.34 29.80 -21.27
N SER A 667 22.59 30.11 -20.00
CA SER A 667 23.51 31.17 -19.57
C SER A 667 24.99 30.78 -19.47
N GLU A 668 25.36 29.51 -19.65
CA GLU A 668 26.78 29.07 -19.57
C GLU A 668 27.50 28.93 -20.93
N LEU A 669 26.88 29.32 -22.05
CA LEU A 669 27.48 29.26 -23.39
C LEU A 669 28.09 30.58 -23.90
N THR A 670 28.47 31.50 -23.01
CA THR A 670 29.17 32.76 -23.39
C THR A 670 30.54 32.99 -22.74
N GLU A 671 31.21 31.96 -22.23
CA GLU A 671 32.65 32.00 -21.98
C GLU A 671 33.35 30.70 -22.40
N GLN A 672 33.55 30.52 -23.71
CA GLN A 672 34.80 29.98 -24.29
C GLN A 672 34.88 30.25 -25.80
#